data_AF-A0A318LLB9-F1
#
_entry.id   AF-A0A318LLB9-F1
#
_cell.length_a   1.000
_cell.length_b   1.000
_cell.length_c   1.000
_cell.angle_alpha   90.00
_cell.angle_beta   90.00
_cell.angle_gamma   90.00
#
_symmetry.space_group_name_H-M   'P 1'
#
loop_
_entity.id
_entity.type
_entity.pdbx_description
1 polymer ?
#
loop_
_entity_poly.entity_id
_entity_poly.type
_entity_poly.pdbx_seq_one_letter_code
_entity_poly.pdbx_strand_id
1 'polypeptide(L)'
;MSQENSSTEPQPDDETRQEAETTEPTAPASAESAESSEFSAEPPESAVDSGPDRRKLRKAGIIAGAVVGGLTLLYGLDLLVSQGDVARGTVVAGVDVAGLSTEDAERLLRTELEPRLAGPVELSAEGASYTLDPGSVGLRVDWAATVEEAARQPLNPFTRIASFFSSDDIGVVSAADPRRFDAEVERLRAAIDRDAAEGTVRFEGLTPVAQDPKEGVKLDVAEARSRILRYWPAEGTLSLPVSTLPVRSTPETVRAALEEIATPAVSGPVTVRGEGRDAVLAPEAIAAALKFSAREDGSLAPRIERKAVVDAVGAELAPTEERGRDARFVFAGGSVRIEPSVHGRGIDWDKTLAGLPGVLKQRGERAITATYAAQPAALTTEQAERLGIKEVIGEFTTEGFAYDSGINIRTVAEEVDGAVVKPGETFSLNGFTGPRGLEQGYVAAGVISNGVPGRAVGGGISQFATTLYNAAYFAGMKDTEHKEHSYYISRYPEGREATVYQNPDGSSVIDLKFTNDSETGVVIQTIWTESDITVRLWGTKRYDVESVTGERFGYTSPPVQVEPIETCSPSSGASGFSVTDTRILRDAATGQEVRREPRTVVYNPQPAIVCEEPEPEPEPEPEPRPSPEPDDGGQAETEQPPSTPDDAEGLLPGDSQASTQ
;
A
#
# COMPACT_ATOMS: atom_id res chain seq x y z
N MET A 1 -33.94 15.99 52.43
CA MET A 1 -35.14 16.23 51.59
C MET A 1 -34.63 16.17 50.15
N SER A 2 -34.69 15.02 49.48
CA SER A 2 -35.90 14.43 48.84
C SER A 2 -36.16 15.13 47.50
N GLN A 3 -36.25 14.49 46.33
CA GLN A 3 -36.40 13.04 45.99
C GLN A 3 -36.08 12.80 44.48
N GLU A 4 -35.70 11.54 44.13
CA GLU A 4 -36.10 10.71 42.94
C GLU A 4 -36.08 11.29 41.49
N ASN A 5 -35.96 10.54 40.37
CA ASN A 5 -35.75 9.12 39.99
C ASN A 5 -35.06 9.16 38.58
N SER A 6 -34.09 8.32 38.17
CA SER A 6 -34.00 6.85 38.00
C SER A 6 -34.60 6.29 36.70
N SER A 7 -33.78 5.51 35.96
CA SER A 7 -34.13 4.44 34.98
C SER A 7 -34.70 4.81 33.59
N THR A 8 -34.51 4.05 32.49
CA THR A 8 -33.63 2.89 32.14
C THR A 8 -33.73 2.63 30.60
N GLU A 9 -32.67 2.06 29.97
CA GLU A 9 -32.61 1.53 28.58
C GLU A 9 -33.59 0.33 28.33
N PRO A 10 -33.93 -0.11 27.08
CA PRO A 10 -32.95 -0.49 26.02
C PRO A 10 -33.38 -0.35 24.53
N GLN A 11 -32.47 -0.75 23.63
CA GLN A 11 -32.66 -1.15 22.21
C GLN A 11 -33.45 -2.50 22.08
N PRO A 12 -33.86 -3.03 20.88
CA PRO A 12 -33.24 -2.87 19.54
C PRO A 12 -34.19 -2.88 18.29
N ASP A 13 -33.56 -3.01 17.10
CA ASP A 13 -34.00 -3.67 15.85
C ASP A 13 -35.06 -3.07 14.87
N ASP A 14 -34.52 -2.65 13.71
CA ASP A 14 -34.74 -3.20 12.34
C ASP A 14 -35.88 -2.72 11.39
N GLU A 15 -35.55 -2.85 10.09
CA GLU A 15 -36.31 -2.83 8.84
C GLU A 15 -37.25 -1.66 8.43
N THR A 16 -36.78 -0.95 7.40
CA THR A 16 -37.41 -0.87 6.06
C THR A 16 -38.84 -0.30 5.90
N ARG A 17 -38.97 0.71 4.98
CA ARG A 17 -39.82 0.70 3.76
C ARG A 17 -40.68 1.98 3.47
N GLN A 18 -40.58 2.41 2.21
CA GLN A 18 -41.63 2.94 1.30
C GLN A 18 -42.17 4.39 1.35
N GLU A 19 -42.06 4.99 0.15
CA GLU A 19 -43.10 5.71 -0.65
C GLU A 19 -43.59 7.12 -0.33
N ALA A 20 -43.64 7.91 -1.42
CA ALA A 20 -44.52 9.06 -1.73
C ALA A 20 -44.42 10.30 -0.81
N GLU A 21 -44.52 11.54 -1.30
CA GLU A 21 -45.56 12.01 -2.24
C GLU A 21 -45.14 13.27 -3.03
N THR A 22 -45.85 13.49 -4.13
CA THR A 22 -45.88 14.66 -5.02
C THR A 22 -46.05 16.01 -4.31
N THR A 23 -45.40 17.07 -4.79
CA THR A 23 -46.11 18.34 -5.13
C THR A 23 -45.28 19.30 -6.02
N GLU A 24 -45.96 19.82 -7.04
CA GLU A 24 -45.67 21.06 -7.80
C GLU A 24 -45.63 22.32 -6.88
N PRO A 25 -45.24 23.56 -7.31
CA PRO A 25 -45.52 24.11 -8.66
C PRO A 25 -44.59 25.23 -9.24
N THR A 26 -44.99 25.71 -10.44
CA THR A 26 -44.92 27.11 -10.93
C THR A 26 -43.57 27.74 -11.34
N ALA A 27 -43.42 28.00 -12.65
CA ALA A 27 -42.59 29.07 -13.22
C ALA A 27 -43.30 30.44 -13.20
N PRO A 28 -42.59 31.58 -13.31
CA PRO A 28 -42.47 32.26 -14.62
C PRO A 28 -41.09 33.00 -14.76
N ALA A 29 -40.76 33.86 -15.74
CA ALA A 29 -41.46 34.48 -16.86
C ALA A 29 -40.46 34.88 -17.99
N SER A 30 -40.95 35.01 -19.23
CA SER A 30 -40.69 36.06 -20.26
C SER A 30 -39.28 36.64 -20.55
N ALA A 31 -38.96 37.20 -21.72
CA ALA A 31 -39.45 37.14 -23.13
C ALA A 31 -38.56 38.11 -23.98
N GLU A 32 -38.78 38.13 -25.31
CA GLU A 32 -38.24 39.02 -26.38
C GLU A 32 -37.12 38.41 -27.25
N SER A 33 -37.36 38.12 -28.54
CA SER A 33 -37.48 39.01 -29.75
C SER A 33 -36.14 39.01 -30.52
N ALA A 34 -36.05 38.96 -31.87
CA ALA A 34 -37.05 39.10 -32.93
C ALA A 34 -36.63 38.39 -34.24
N GLU A 35 -37.64 38.16 -35.13
CA GLU A 35 -37.59 38.27 -36.62
C GLU A 35 -36.63 37.36 -37.45
N SER A 36 -36.87 36.95 -38.70
CA SER A 36 -37.93 36.90 -39.74
C SER A 36 -37.17 36.41 -41.02
N SER A 37 -37.71 36.00 -42.19
CA SER A 37 -39.06 35.90 -42.73
C SER A 37 -39.19 34.75 -43.77
N GLU A 38 -40.43 34.23 -43.89
CA GLU A 38 -41.23 33.96 -45.11
C GLU A 38 -40.67 33.33 -46.41
N PHE A 39 -41.40 32.33 -46.94
CA PHE A 39 -42.09 32.48 -48.23
C PHE A 39 -43.36 31.60 -48.39
N SER A 40 -44.33 32.07 -49.18
CA SER A 40 -45.66 31.48 -49.51
C SER A 40 -45.60 30.13 -50.26
N ALA A 41 -46.57 29.21 -50.25
CA ALA A 41 -48.05 29.21 -50.10
C ALA A 41 -48.88 29.50 -51.37
N GLU A 42 -49.61 28.49 -51.89
CA GLU A 42 -50.79 28.65 -52.76
C GLU A 42 -51.68 27.37 -52.77
N PRO A 43 -53.02 27.48 -52.56
CA PRO A 43 -54.01 26.40 -52.77
C PRO A 43 -54.85 26.66 -54.05
N PRO A 44 -55.53 25.65 -54.64
CA PRO A 44 -57.00 25.48 -54.43
C PRO A 44 -57.42 23.99 -54.51
N GLU A 45 -58.68 23.52 -54.63
CA GLU A 45 -60.03 24.13 -54.72
C GLU A 45 -61.07 23.18 -54.07
N SER A 46 -62.34 23.60 -53.93
CA SER A 46 -63.47 22.77 -53.47
C SER A 46 -64.30 22.17 -54.61
N ALA A 47 -64.63 20.88 -54.54
CA ALA A 47 -65.63 20.23 -55.41
C ALA A 47 -66.82 19.68 -54.61
N VAL A 48 -68.01 19.74 -55.22
CA VAL A 48 -69.31 19.61 -54.54
C VAL A 48 -70.00 18.26 -54.86
N ASP A 49 -70.86 17.84 -53.93
CA ASP A 49 -72.01 16.95 -54.12
C ASP A 49 -71.79 15.43 -54.30
N SER A 50 -72.83 14.67 -53.95
CA SER A 50 -73.03 13.22 -53.99
C SER A 50 -72.74 12.48 -52.68
N GLY A 51 -73.60 12.69 -51.68
CA GLY A 51 -73.72 11.79 -50.53
C GLY A 51 -73.88 10.34 -51.03
N PRO A 52 -72.96 9.40 -50.74
CA PRO A 52 -73.02 8.10 -51.36
C PRO A 52 -74.22 7.33 -50.83
N ASP A 53 -75.13 6.99 -51.76
CA ASP A 53 -76.20 6.01 -51.60
C ASP A 53 -75.80 4.94 -50.56
N ARG A 54 -76.63 4.70 -49.54
CA ARG A 54 -76.33 3.74 -48.46
C ARG A 54 -75.98 2.34 -48.98
N ARG A 55 -76.36 1.99 -50.23
CA ARG A 55 -75.88 0.80 -50.94
C ARG A 55 -74.43 0.90 -51.42
N LYS A 56 -73.96 2.06 -51.89
CA LYS A 56 -72.54 2.32 -52.23
C LYS A 56 -71.66 2.40 -50.99
N LEU A 57 -72.10 3.05 -49.90
CA LEU A 57 -71.37 3.02 -48.62
C LEU A 57 -71.33 1.60 -48.01
N ARG A 58 -72.42 0.82 -48.12
CA ARG A 58 -72.37 -0.62 -47.80
C ARG A 58 -71.40 -1.37 -48.70
N LYS A 59 -71.38 -1.14 -50.02
CA LYS A 59 -70.39 -1.77 -50.92
C LYS A 59 -68.96 -1.36 -50.57
N ALA A 60 -68.70 -0.10 -50.26
CA ALA A 60 -67.38 0.38 -49.84
C ALA A 60 -66.96 -0.21 -48.48
N GLY A 61 -67.88 -0.32 -47.50
CA GLY A 61 -67.63 -1.00 -46.23
C GLY A 61 -67.47 -2.52 -46.38
N ILE A 62 -68.15 -3.15 -47.33
CA ILE A 62 -67.95 -4.55 -47.70
C ILE A 62 -66.60 -4.74 -48.40
N ILE A 63 -66.18 -3.80 -49.28
CA ILE A 63 -64.87 -3.84 -49.94
C ILE A 63 -63.76 -3.59 -48.92
N ALA A 64 -63.86 -2.57 -48.07
CA ALA A 64 -62.89 -2.30 -47.02
C ALA A 64 -62.84 -3.44 -45.98
N GLY A 65 -64.00 -4.01 -45.60
CA GLY A 65 -64.09 -5.19 -44.76
C GLY A 65 -63.54 -6.46 -45.41
N ALA A 66 -63.66 -6.61 -46.73
CA ALA A 66 -63.05 -7.70 -47.50
C ALA A 66 -61.55 -7.50 -47.74
N VAL A 67 -61.07 -6.26 -47.83
CA VAL A 67 -59.65 -5.91 -47.91
C VAL A 67 -58.98 -6.12 -46.55
N VAL A 68 -59.55 -5.61 -45.46
CA VAL A 68 -59.04 -5.84 -44.10
C VAL A 68 -59.17 -7.32 -43.75
N GLY A 69 -60.31 -7.96 -43.98
CA GLY A 69 -60.49 -9.39 -43.78
C GLY A 69 -59.53 -10.23 -44.63
N GLY A 70 -59.28 -9.81 -45.88
CA GLY A 70 -58.29 -10.42 -46.76
C GLY A 70 -56.85 -10.23 -46.26
N LEU A 71 -56.48 -9.05 -45.80
CA LEU A 71 -55.16 -8.76 -45.23
C LEU A 71 -54.93 -9.47 -43.90
N THR A 72 -55.94 -9.56 -43.03
CA THR A 72 -55.87 -10.35 -41.79
C THR A 72 -55.77 -11.85 -42.10
N LEU A 73 -56.48 -12.33 -43.12
CA LEU A 73 -56.38 -13.73 -43.55
C LEU A 73 -55.04 -14.03 -44.23
N LEU A 74 -54.49 -13.08 -45.00
CA LEU A 74 -53.13 -13.18 -45.57
C LEU A 74 -52.05 -13.10 -44.49
N TYR A 75 -52.18 -12.23 -43.50
CA TYR A 75 -51.26 -12.12 -42.35
C TYR A 75 -51.31 -13.39 -41.47
N GLY A 76 -52.51 -13.91 -41.20
CA GLY A 76 -52.67 -15.18 -40.50
C GLY A 76 -52.15 -16.39 -41.29
N LEU A 77 -52.34 -16.39 -42.62
CA LEU A 77 -51.78 -17.41 -43.50
C LEU A 77 -50.24 -17.30 -43.58
N ASP A 78 -49.70 -16.11 -43.67
CA ASP A 78 -48.25 -15.85 -43.72
C ASP A 78 -47.55 -16.22 -42.41
N LEU A 79 -48.16 -15.92 -41.26
CA LEU A 79 -47.70 -16.42 -39.94
C LEU A 79 -47.68 -17.95 -39.88
N LEU A 80 -48.70 -18.61 -40.42
CA LEU A 80 -48.86 -20.06 -40.39
C LEU A 80 -47.96 -20.78 -41.42
N VAL A 81 -47.66 -20.13 -42.55
CA VAL A 81 -46.72 -20.62 -43.56
C VAL A 81 -45.27 -20.40 -43.13
N SER A 82 -44.94 -19.29 -42.45
CA SER A 82 -43.60 -19.05 -41.91
C SER A 82 -43.33 -19.77 -40.57
N GLN A 83 -44.21 -20.69 -40.15
CA GLN A 83 -44.12 -21.34 -38.85
C GLN A 83 -43.11 -22.50 -38.91
N GLY A 84 -41.92 -22.28 -38.33
CA GLY A 84 -40.80 -23.24 -38.39
C GLY A 84 -39.67 -22.80 -39.31
N ASP A 85 -39.82 -21.66 -39.99
CA ASP A 85 -38.78 -21.03 -40.82
C ASP A 85 -38.18 -19.81 -40.11
N VAL A 86 -36.91 -19.54 -40.40
CA VAL A 86 -36.18 -18.35 -39.97
C VAL A 86 -36.83 -17.08 -40.51
N ALA A 87 -36.87 -16.01 -39.71
CA ALA A 87 -37.51 -14.77 -40.09
C ALA A 87 -36.90 -14.15 -41.36
N ARG A 88 -37.76 -13.54 -42.19
CA ARG A 88 -37.32 -12.90 -43.45
C ARG A 88 -36.43 -11.71 -43.13
N GLY A 89 -35.32 -11.57 -43.85
CA GLY A 89 -34.32 -10.53 -43.64
C GLY A 89 -33.33 -10.82 -42.50
N THR A 90 -33.41 -11.97 -41.82
CA THR A 90 -32.48 -12.30 -40.74
C THR A 90 -31.13 -12.77 -41.28
N VAL A 91 -30.08 -12.07 -40.85
CA VAL A 91 -28.68 -12.42 -41.03
C VAL A 91 -28.12 -12.79 -39.64
N VAL A 92 -27.20 -13.75 -39.58
CA VAL A 92 -26.53 -14.17 -38.35
C VAL A 92 -25.03 -14.09 -38.57
N ALA A 93 -24.38 -13.09 -37.97
CA ALA A 93 -22.93 -12.86 -38.07
C ALA A 93 -22.42 -12.84 -39.53
N GLY A 94 -23.15 -12.14 -40.41
CA GLY A 94 -22.87 -12.03 -41.84
C GLY A 94 -23.43 -13.16 -42.73
N VAL A 95 -24.01 -14.23 -42.19
CA VAL A 95 -24.60 -15.33 -42.97
C VAL A 95 -26.11 -15.14 -43.14
N ASP A 96 -26.59 -15.08 -44.38
CA ASP A 96 -28.03 -15.00 -44.69
C ASP A 96 -28.70 -16.37 -44.45
N VAL A 97 -29.68 -16.39 -43.56
CA VAL A 97 -30.47 -17.56 -43.18
C VAL A 97 -31.98 -17.36 -43.42
N ALA A 98 -32.37 -16.24 -44.03
CA ALA A 98 -33.76 -15.82 -44.14
C ALA A 98 -34.64 -16.82 -44.90
N GLY A 99 -35.73 -17.27 -44.28
CA GLY A 99 -36.70 -18.18 -44.90
C GLY A 99 -36.21 -19.61 -45.13
N LEU A 100 -35.08 -20.00 -44.53
CA LEU A 100 -34.69 -21.41 -44.40
C LEU A 100 -35.48 -22.07 -43.27
N SER A 101 -35.67 -23.40 -43.36
CA SER A 101 -36.12 -24.19 -42.22
C SER A 101 -35.09 -24.07 -41.08
N THR A 102 -35.52 -24.22 -39.81
CA THR A 102 -34.58 -24.17 -38.68
C THR A 102 -33.44 -25.18 -38.79
N GLU A 103 -33.70 -26.39 -39.30
CA GLU A 103 -32.67 -27.42 -39.53
C GLU A 103 -31.67 -27.02 -40.64
N ASP A 104 -32.14 -26.41 -41.72
CA ASP A 104 -31.27 -25.97 -42.83
C ASP A 104 -30.48 -24.71 -42.48
N ALA A 105 -31.07 -23.80 -41.70
CA ALA A 105 -30.39 -22.65 -41.14
C ALA A 105 -29.24 -23.09 -40.20
N GLU A 106 -29.48 -24.05 -39.28
CA GLU A 106 -28.42 -24.57 -38.42
C GLU A 106 -27.28 -25.19 -39.24
N ARG A 107 -27.63 -25.99 -40.26
CA ARG A 107 -26.68 -26.64 -41.16
C ARG A 107 -25.81 -25.63 -41.93
N LEU A 108 -26.40 -24.56 -42.43
CA LEU A 108 -25.71 -23.48 -43.13
C LEU A 108 -24.79 -22.70 -42.19
N LEU A 109 -25.30 -22.28 -41.02
CA LEU A 109 -24.53 -21.54 -40.03
C LEU A 109 -23.31 -22.32 -39.55
N ARG A 110 -23.45 -23.63 -39.30
CA ARG A 110 -22.32 -24.50 -39.00
C ARG A 110 -21.29 -24.51 -40.13
N THR A 111 -21.74 -24.73 -41.36
CA THR A 111 -20.85 -24.83 -42.53
C THR A 111 -20.02 -23.56 -42.75
N GLU A 112 -20.63 -22.38 -42.59
CA GLU A 112 -19.98 -21.09 -42.86
C GLU A 112 -19.21 -20.52 -41.64
N LEU A 113 -19.70 -20.75 -40.42
CA LEU A 113 -19.13 -20.17 -39.20
C LEU A 113 -18.18 -21.12 -38.44
N GLU A 114 -18.36 -22.46 -38.46
CA GLU A 114 -17.44 -23.39 -37.76
C GLU A 114 -15.95 -23.18 -38.11
N PRO A 115 -15.56 -22.90 -39.37
CA PRO A 115 -14.16 -22.57 -39.71
C PRO A 115 -13.64 -21.29 -39.04
N ARG A 116 -14.52 -20.34 -38.71
CA ARG A 116 -14.21 -19.06 -38.06
C ARG A 116 -14.09 -19.21 -36.55
N LEU A 117 -14.83 -20.15 -35.95
CA LEU A 117 -14.86 -20.35 -34.49
C LEU A 117 -13.52 -20.78 -33.88
N ALA A 118 -12.60 -21.32 -34.69
CA ALA A 118 -11.26 -21.72 -34.26
C ALA A 118 -10.20 -20.62 -34.44
N GLY A 119 -10.56 -19.48 -35.05
CA GLY A 119 -9.64 -18.37 -35.30
C GLY A 119 -9.57 -17.38 -34.13
N PRO A 120 -8.46 -16.64 -34.00
CA PRO A 120 -8.41 -15.47 -33.13
C PRO A 120 -9.41 -14.39 -33.58
N VAL A 121 -10.05 -13.74 -32.62
CA VAL A 121 -10.99 -12.64 -32.83
C VAL A 121 -10.24 -11.32 -32.71
N GLU A 122 -10.25 -10.54 -33.79
CA GLU A 122 -9.66 -9.20 -33.81
C GLU A 122 -10.64 -8.19 -33.23
N LEU A 123 -10.24 -7.52 -32.17
CA LEU A 123 -10.97 -6.48 -31.45
C LEU A 123 -10.29 -5.13 -31.68
N SER A 124 -11.02 -4.02 -31.62
CA SER A 124 -10.42 -2.68 -31.61
C SER A 124 -11.03 -1.75 -30.57
N ALA A 125 -10.20 -0.91 -29.97
CA ALA A 125 -10.62 0.17 -29.09
C ALA A 125 -9.67 1.36 -29.30
N GLU A 126 -10.19 2.58 -29.41
CA GLU A 126 -9.37 3.80 -29.64
C GLU A 126 -8.42 3.72 -30.85
N GLY A 127 -8.77 2.91 -31.86
CA GLY A 127 -7.92 2.66 -33.03
C GLY A 127 -6.73 1.71 -32.82
N ALA A 128 -6.54 1.20 -31.60
CA ALA A 128 -5.61 0.10 -31.32
C ALA A 128 -6.30 -1.25 -31.52
N SER A 129 -5.54 -2.23 -32.03
CA SER A 129 -6.00 -3.61 -32.22
C SER A 129 -5.60 -4.51 -31.05
N TYR A 130 -6.49 -5.42 -30.68
CA TYR A 130 -6.31 -6.42 -29.63
C TYR A 130 -6.83 -7.76 -30.15
N THR A 131 -6.22 -8.86 -29.73
CA THR A 131 -6.65 -10.21 -30.14
C THR A 131 -7.20 -10.96 -28.93
N LEU A 132 -8.33 -11.65 -29.12
CA LEU A 132 -8.95 -12.58 -28.17
C LEU A 132 -9.00 -13.99 -28.77
N ASP A 133 -8.52 -15.00 -28.03
CA ASP A 133 -8.66 -16.40 -28.42
C ASP A 133 -9.97 -16.98 -27.85
N PRO A 134 -10.94 -17.40 -28.69
CA PRO A 134 -12.19 -18.02 -28.23
C PRO A 134 -11.98 -19.24 -27.35
N GLY A 135 -10.95 -20.05 -27.62
CA GLY A 135 -10.63 -21.25 -26.86
C GLY A 135 -10.20 -20.93 -25.42
N SER A 136 -9.40 -19.87 -25.24
CA SER A 136 -8.93 -19.41 -23.92
C SER A 136 -10.09 -19.06 -22.98
N VAL A 137 -11.13 -18.38 -23.47
CA VAL A 137 -12.32 -17.95 -22.71
C VAL A 137 -13.47 -18.97 -22.73
N GLY A 138 -13.32 -20.08 -23.47
CA GLY A 138 -14.36 -21.10 -23.62
C GLY A 138 -15.59 -20.61 -24.39
N LEU A 139 -15.42 -19.65 -25.31
CA LEU A 139 -16.48 -19.18 -26.20
C LEU A 139 -16.95 -20.31 -27.12
N ARG A 140 -18.26 -20.49 -27.18
CA ARG A 140 -18.94 -21.46 -28.03
C ARG A 140 -20.30 -20.92 -28.47
N VAL A 141 -20.67 -21.16 -29.72
CA VAL A 141 -22.01 -20.85 -30.22
C VAL A 141 -23.01 -21.88 -29.70
N ASP A 142 -24.15 -21.42 -29.20
CA ASP A 142 -25.32 -22.25 -28.97
C ASP A 142 -26.18 -22.21 -30.24
N TRP A 143 -26.00 -23.20 -31.10
CA TRP A 143 -26.65 -23.25 -32.41
C TRP A 143 -28.17 -23.30 -32.31
N ALA A 144 -28.71 -24.06 -31.35
CA ALA A 144 -30.14 -24.20 -31.14
C ALA A 144 -30.75 -22.87 -30.68
N ALA A 145 -30.14 -22.21 -29.68
CA ALA A 145 -30.62 -20.91 -29.22
C ALA A 145 -30.44 -19.80 -30.27
N THR A 146 -29.38 -19.86 -31.08
CA THR A 146 -29.16 -18.91 -32.20
C THR A 146 -30.22 -19.05 -33.27
N VAL A 147 -30.57 -20.27 -33.67
CA VAL A 147 -31.62 -20.54 -34.66
C VAL A 147 -33.01 -20.25 -34.08
N GLU A 148 -33.25 -20.49 -32.79
CA GLU A 148 -34.49 -20.10 -32.10
C GLU A 148 -34.67 -18.57 -32.08
N GLU A 149 -33.60 -17.82 -31.76
CA GLU A 149 -33.56 -16.35 -31.83
C GLU A 149 -33.88 -15.86 -33.26
N ALA A 150 -33.24 -16.46 -34.27
CA ALA A 150 -33.45 -16.15 -35.70
C ALA A 150 -34.86 -16.52 -36.21
N ALA A 151 -35.48 -17.56 -35.65
CA ALA A 151 -36.83 -17.99 -35.98
C ALA A 151 -37.94 -17.15 -35.32
N ARG A 152 -37.60 -16.17 -34.47
CA ARG A 152 -38.59 -15.28 -33.84
C ARG A 152 -39.19 -14.29 -34.84
N GLN A 153 -40.28 -14.74 -35.45
CA GLN A 153 -41.10 -13.98 -36.38
C GLN A 153 -41.57 -12.62 -35.79
N PRO A 154 -41.36 -11.48 -36.48
CA PRO A 154 -41.84 -10.19 -36.01
C PRO A 154 -43.37 -10.14 -36.00
N LEU A 155 -43.95 -9.86 -34.82
CA LEU A 155 -45.40 -9.75 -34.61
C LEU A 155 -46.00 -8.41 -35.08
N ASN A 156 -45.17 -7.40 -35.32
CA ASN A 156 -45.63 -6.10 -35.84
C ASN A 156 -45.77 -6.19 -37.38
N PRO A 157 -46.95 -5.88 -37.95
CA PRO A 157 -47.18 -6.03 -39.39
C PRO A 157 -46.32 -5.10 -40.25
N PHE A 158 -45.89 -3.94 -39.73
CA PHE A 158 -45.03 -3.02 -40.47
C PHE A 158 -43.59 -3.52 -40.55
N THR A 159 -43.03 -4.03 -39.45
CA THR A 159 -41.67 -4.61 -39.47
C THR A 159 -41.62 -5.90 -40.29
N ARG A 160 -42.70 -6.69 -40.27
CA ARG A 160 -42.87 -7.90 -41.11
C ARG A 160 -42.97 -7.61 -42.61
N ILE A 161 -43.42 -6.42 -43.01
CA ILE A 161 -43.38 -5.95 -44.41
C ILE A 161 -42.01 -5.32 -44.72
N ALA A 162 -41.43 -4.55 -43.80
CA ALA A 162 -40.10 -3.96 -43.96
C ALA A 162 -39.01 -5.03 -44.15
N SER A 163 -39.11 -6.18 -43.48
CA SER A 163 -38.13 -7.26 -43.56
C SER A 163 -38.08 -8.04 -44.89
N PHE A 164 -38.91 -7.65 -45.88
CA PHE A 164 -38.71 -8.02 -47.29
C PHE A 164 -37.64 -7.15 -47.98
N PHE A 165 -37.26 -6.01 -47.39
CA PHE A 165 -36.40 -4.98 -47.98
C PHE A 165 -35.26 -4.53 -47.05
N SER A 166 -35.21 -5.04 -45.81
CA SER A 166 -34.17 -4.78 -44.83
C SER A 166 -33.57 -6.08 -44.29
N SER A 167 -32.25 -6.13 -44.18
CA SER A 167 -31.53 -7.16 -43.42
C SER A 167 -31.30 -6.71 -41.98
N ASP A 168 -31.44 -7.63 -41.02
CA ASP A 168 -31.15 -7.43 -39.60
C ASP A 168 -30.12 -8.49 -39.15
N ASP A 169 -28.93 -8.07 -38.72
CA ASP A 169 -27.89 -8.99 -38.21
C ASP A 169 -27.98 -9.06 -36.69
N ILE A 170 -28.52 -10.17 -36.20
CA ILE A 170 -28.81 -10.41 -34.78
C ILE A 170 -27.61 -10.98 -34.00
N GLY A 171 -26.53 -11.35 -34.72
CA GLY A 171 -25.39 -12.08 -34.19
C GLY A 171 -25.74 -13.51 -33.75
N VAL A 172 -24.82 -14.14 -33.02
CA VAL A 172 -25.00 -15.48 -32.43
C VAL A 172 -25.40 -15.41 -30.95
N VAL A 173 -26.06 -16.47 -30.46
CA VAL A 173 -26.17 -16.73 -29.03
C VAL A 173 -24.96 -17.55 -28.60
N SER A 174 -24.09 -16.96 -27.79
CA SER A 174 -22.88 -17.64 -27.29
C SER A 174 -22.92 -17.92 -25.80
N ALA A 175 -22.22 -18.98 -25.39
CA ALA A 175 -21.83 -19.21 -24.00
C ALA A 175 -20.30 -19.10 -23.87
N ALA A 176 -19.83 -18.68 -22.70
CA ALA A 176 -18.42 -18.61 -22.32
C ALA A 176 -18.23 -19.19 -20.91
N ASP A 177 -16.98 -19.50 -20.51
CA ASP A 177 -16.66 -19.72 -19.10
C ASP A 177 -16.63 -18.35 -18.40
N PRO A 178 -17.50 -18.09 -17.40
CA PRO A 178 -17.59 -16.77 -16.78
C PRO A 178 -16.25 -16.31 -16.19
N ARG A 179 -15.50 -17.20 -15.52
CA ARG A 179 -14.25 -16.81 -14.84
C ARG A 179 -13.14 -16.51 -15.82
N ARG A 180 -13.05 -17.28 -16.92
CA ARG A 180 -12.02 -17.04 -17.96
C ARG A 180 -12.36 -15.80 -18.77
N PHE A 181 -13.63 -15.62 -19.11
CA PHE A 181 -14.09 -14.42 -19.83
C PHE A 181 -13.88 -13.15 -19.00
N ASP A 182 -14.24 -13.17 -17.71
CA ASP A 182 -14.04 -12.02 -16.82
C ASP A 182 -12.53 -11.69 -16.64
N ALA A 183 -11.67 -12.71 -16.58
CA ALA A 183 -10.21 -12.51 -16.54
C ALA A 183 -9.64 -11.93 -17.85
N GLU A 184 -10.14 -12.35 -19.00
CA GLU A 184 -9.75 -11.81 -20.31
C GLU A 184 -10.26 -10.38 -20.51
N VAL A 185 -11.48 -10.07 -20.03
CA VAL A 185 -11.97 -8.68 -19.97
C VAL A 185 -11.05 -7.82 -19.10
N GLU A 186 -10.62 -8.30 -17.93
CA GLU A 186 -9.70 -7.54 -17.08
C GLU A 186 -8.31 -7.37 -17.73
N ARG A 187 -7.84 -8.34 -18.53
CA ARG A 187 -6.64 -8.18 -19.39
C ARG A 187 -6.83 -7.08 -20.44
N LEU A 188 -7.98 -7.04 -21.10
CA LEU A 188 -8.32 -5.99 -22.08
C LEU A 188 -8.41 -4.63 -21.39
N ARG A 189 -9.02 -4.55 -20.21
CA ARG A 189 -9.05 -3.32 -19.39
C ARG A 189 -7.65 -2.86 -19.02
N ALA A 190 -6.77 -3.74 -18.54
CA ALA A 190 -5.39 -3.37 -18.23
C ALA A 190 -4.61 -2.80 -19.43
N ALA A 191 -5.07 -3.04 -20.67
CA ALA A 191 -4.47 -2.51 -21.90
C ALA A 191 -5.23 -1.33 -22.55
N ILE A 192 -6.50 -1.10 -22.18
CA ILE A 192 -7.39 -0.07 -22.75
C ILE A 192 -7.68 1.05 -21.74
N ASP A 193 -7.90 0.70 -20.47
CA ASP A 193 -8.25 1.65 -19.41
C ASP A 193 -7.07 2.60 -19.14
N ARG A 194 -7.30 3.89 -19.35
CA ARG A 194 -6.37 4.99 -19.07
C ARG A 194 -7.05 5.96 -18.13
N ASP A 195 -6.41 6.32 -17.01
CA ASP A 195 -6.97 7.32 -16.11
C ASP A 195 -6.86 8.73 -16.70
N ALA A 196 -7.81 9.59 -16.36
CA ALA A 196 -7.79 10.99 -16.75
C ALA A 196 -6.64 11.72 -16.03
N ALA A 197 -5.86 12.48 -16.79
CA ALA A 197 -4.76 13.29 -16.29
C ALA A 197 -5.06 14.77 -16.50
N GLU A 198 -5.28 15.50 -15.42
CA GLU A 198 -5.42 16.96 -15.47
C GLU A 198 -4.14 17.62 -15.99
N GLY A 199 -4.32 18.68 -16.76
CA GLY A 199 -3.26 19.54 -17.25
C GLY A 199 -2.62 20.29 -16.10
N THR A 200 -1.31 20.54 -16.21
CA THR A 200 -0.54 21.16 -15.13
C THR A 200 0.69 21.88 -15.69
N VAL A 201 1.43 22.58 -14.83
CA VAL A 201 2.71 23.19 -15.20
C VAL A 201 3.81 22.55 -14.35
N ARG A 202 4.79 21.94 -15.03
CA ARG A 202 5.99 21.36 -14.41
C ARG A 202 7.15 22.34 -14.58
N PHE A 203 8.16 22.26 -13.70
CA PHE A 203 9.40 23.02 -13.84
C PHE A 203 10.55 22.11 -14.28
N GLU A 204 11.32 22.58 -15.26
CA GLU A 204 12.63 22.04 -15.68
C GLU A 204 13.71 23.03 -15.24
N GLY A 205 14.24 22.83 -14.04
CA GLY A 205 15.01 23.86 -13.35
C GLY A 205 14.14 25.10 -13.11
N LEU A 206 14.46 26.20 -13.78
CA LEU A 206 13.67 27.44 -13.74
C LEU A 206 12.74 27.64 -14.95
N THR A 207 12.68 26.69 -15.89
CA THR A 207 11.80 26.79 -17.07
C THR A 207 10.46 26.13 -16.77
N PRO A 208 9.33 26.87 -16.74
CA PRO A 208 8.01 26.25 -16.66
C PRO A 208 7.65 25.61 -18.01
N VAL A 209 7.10 24.40 -17.96
CA VAL A 209 6.69 23.60 -19.11
C VAL A 209 5.23 23.21 -18.94
N ALA A 210 4.41 23.54 -19.93
CA ALA A 210 3.01 23.12 -19.99
C ALA A 210 2.93 21.61 -20.18
N GLN A 211 2.07 20.97 -19.38
CA GLN A 211 1.66 19.59 -19.55
C GLN A 211 0.16 19.60 -19.86
N ASP A 212 -0.18 19.34 -21.12
CA ASP A 212 -1.57 19.36 -21.57
C ASP A 212 -2.39 18.24 -20.90
N PRO A 213 -3.68 18.49 -20.62
CA PRO A 213 -4.58 17.51 -20.06
C PRO A 213 -4.81 16.34 -21.03
N LYS A 214 -5.12 15.16 -20.48
CA LYS A 214 -5.47 13.96 -21.25
C LYS A 214 -6.72 13.34 -20.66
N GLU A 215 -7.76 13.24 -21.47
CA GLU A 215 -8.97 12.51 -21.11
C GLU A 215 -8.63 11.05 -20.78
N GLY A 216 -9.30 10.51 -19.77
CA GLY A 216 -9.22 9.09 -19.48
C GLY A 216 -10.10 8.31 -20.45
N VAL A 217 -9.84 7.02 -20.57
CA VAL A 217 -10.66 6.08 -21.34
C VAL A 217 -10.92 4.86 -20.46
N LYS A 218 -12.15 4.38 -20.42
CA LYS A 218 -12.52 3.13 -19.73
C LYS A 218 -13.37 2.27 -20.65
N LEU A 219 -13.02 1.00 -20.78
CA LEU A 219 -13.81 0.01 -21.51
C LEU A 219 -15.21 -0.09 -20.89
N ASP A 220 -16.27 0.03 -21.69
CA ASP A 220 -17.61 -0.34 -21.22
C ASP A 220 -17.69 -1.87 -21.18
N VAL A 221 -17.43 -2.43 -20.01
CA VAL A 221 -17.39 -3.88 -19.78
C VAL A 221 -18.71 -4.56 -20.14
N ALA A 222 -19.85 -3.91 -19.89
CA ALA A 222 -21.16 -4.51 -20.09
C ALA A 222 -21.49 -4.58 -21.59
N GLU A 223 -21.29 -3.49 -22.32
CA GLU A 223 -21.53 -3.44 -23.76
C GLU A 223 -20.45 -4.21 -24.55
N ALA A 224 -19.17 -4.15 -24.14
CA ALA A 224 -18.09 -4.95 -24.74
C ALA A 224 -18.35 -6.46 -24.60
N ARG A 225 -18.75 -6.93 -23.41
CA ARG A 225 -19.14 -8.33 -23.18
C ARG A 225 -20.31 -8.74 -24.09
N SER A 226 -21.34 -7.90 -24.19
CA SER A 226 -22.50 -8.15 -25.05
C SER A 226 -22.11 -8.26 -26.52
N ARG A 227 -21.26 -7.34 -27.02
CA ARG A 227 -20.77 -7.33 -28.40
C ARG A 227 -19.90 -8.53 -28.71
N ILE A 228 -18.94 -8.88 -27.84
CA ILE A 228 -18.09 -10.07 -28.02
C ILE A 228 -18.96 -11.33 -28.07
N LEU A 229 -19.87 -11.54 -27.11
CA LEU A 229 -20.73 -12.72 -27.10
C LEU A 229 -21.64 -12.85 -28.34
N ARG A 230 -22.04 -11.73 -28.96
CA ARG A 230 -22.92 -11.74 -30.15
C ARG A 230 -22.19 -11.80 -31.48
N TYR A 231 -21.05 -11.12 -31.62
CA TYR A 231 -20.46 -10.85 -32.94
C TYR A 231 -19.03 -11.38 -33.12
N TRP A 232 -18.50 -12.14 -32.17
CA TRP A 232 -17.17 -12.76 -32.32
C TRP A 232 -16.96 -13.67 -33.55
N PRO A 233 -17.97 -14.35 -34.14
CA PRO A 233 -17.78 -15.14 -35.37
C PRO A 233 -17.88 -14.33 -36.67
N ALA A 234 -18.23 -13.04 -36.59
CA ALA A 234 -18.41 -12.19 -37.76
C ALA A 234 -17.06 -11.87 -38.43
N GLU A 235 -17.11 -11.54 -39.73
CA GLU A 235 -15.91 -11.10 -40.45
C GLU A 235 -15.49 -9.68 -40.06
N GLY A 236 -14.17 -9.47 -39.91
CA GLY A 236 -13.56 -8.17 -39.66
C GLY A 236 -13.13 -7.95 -38.21
N THR A 237 -12.99 -6.67 -37.82
CA THR A 237 -12.54 -6.26 -36.49
C THR A 237 -13.70 -5.76 -35.66
N LEU A 238 -13.93 -6.36 -34.49
CA LEU A 238 -15.02 -6.00 -33.60
C LEU A 238 -14.64 -4.78 -32.73
N SER A 239 -15.24 -3.63 -33.03
CA SER A 239 -15.05 -2.41 -32.25
C SER A 239 -15.72 -2.51 -30.87
N LEU A 240 -14.90 -2.34 -29.83
CA LEU A 240 -15.29 -2.34 -28.42
C LEU A 240 -15.68 -0.92 -27.97
N PRO A 241 -16.79 -0.78 -27.23
CA PRO A 241 -17.27 0.50 -26.73
C PRO A 241 -16.39 0.96 -25.56
N VAL A 242 -16.02 2.23 -25.58
CA VAL A 242 -15.29 2.90 -24.51
C VAL A 242 -16.04 4.15 -24.07
N SER A 243 -15.90 4.48 -22.79
CA SER A 243 -16.35 5.73 -22.19
C SER A 243 -15.14 6.63 -21.95
N THR A 244 -15.25 7.92 -22.24
CA THR A 244 -14.22 8.90 -21.90
C THR A 244 -14.47 9.47 -20.50
N LEU A 245 -13.39 9.67 -19.75
CA LEU A 245 -13.40 10.36 -18.46
C LEU A 245 -12.93 11.80 -18.70
N PRO A 246 -13.84 12.80 -18.62
CA PRO A 246 -13.49 14.17 -18.91
C PRO A 246 -12.54 14.76 -17.87
N VAL A 247 -11.64 15.60 -18.36
CA VAL A 247 -10.73 16.45 -17.59
C VAL A 247 -11.35 17.83 -17.40
N ARG A 248 -11.06 18.49 -16.27
CA ARG A 248 -11.57 19.83 -15.96
C ARG A 248 -10.78 20.92 -16.67
N SER A 249 -9.47 20.75 -16.73
CA SER A 249 -8.55 21.69 -17.36
C SER A 249 -8.49 21.51 -18.89
N THR A 250 -8.19 22.60 -19.59
CA THR A 250 -7.93 22.63 -21.05
C THR A 250 -6.51 23.13 -21.34
N PRO A 251 -5.92 22.88 -22.52
CA PRO A 251 -4.61 23.43 -22.92
C PRO A 251 -4.50 24.96 -22.77
N GLU A 252 -5.61 25.69 -22.95
CA GLU A 252 -5.70 27.14 -22.77
C GLU A 252 -5.55 27.53 -21.31
N THR A 253 -6.21 26.80 -20.39
CA THR A 253 -6.08 27.03 -18.95
C THR A 253 -4.69 26.71 -18.42
N VAL A 254 -4.03 25.67 -18.96
CA VAL A 254 -2.62 25.34 -18.68
C VAL A 254 -1.69 26.46 -19.16
N ARG A 255 -1.89 26.94 -20.39
CA ARG A 255 -1.11 28.05 -20.98
C ARG A 255 -1.26 29.34 -20.18
N ALA A 256 -2.49 29.70 -19.78
CA ALA A 256 -2.75 30.84 -18.92
C ALA A 256 -2.04 30.71 -17.55
N ALA A 257 -2.07 29.53 -16.92
CA ALA A 257 -1.35 29.29 -15.67
C ALA A 257 0.17 29.38 -15.83
N LEU A 258 0.72 28.93 -16.96
CA LEU A 258 2.14 29.03 -17.29
C LEU A 258 2.56 30.49 -17.46
N GLU A 259 1.81 31.29 -18.23
CA GLU A 259 2.15 32.67 -18.58
C GLU A 259 1.88 33.66 -17.43
N GLU A 260 0.74 33.51 -16.72
CA GLU A 260 0.31 34.45 -15.69
C GLU A 260 0.83 34.12 -14.27
N ILE A 261 1.24 32.88 -14.01
CA ILE A 261 1.60 32.42 -12.66
C ILE A 261 2.99 31.79 -12.64
N ALA A 262 3.24 30.74 -13.43
CA ALA A 262 4.48 29.98 -13.32
C ALA A 262 5.71 30.78 -13.77
N THR A 263 5.62 31.47 -14.91
CA THR A 263 6.72 32.30 -15.45
C THR A 263 7.04 33.51 -14.55
N PRO A 264 6.06 34.29 -14.05
CA PRO A 264 6.33 35.32 -13.05
C PRO A 264 6.91 34.77 -11.73
N ALA A 265 6.43 33.63 -11.24
CA ALA A 265 6.85 33.08 -9.95
C ALA A 265 8.36 32.84 -9.86
N VAL A 266 8.96 32.26 -10.90
CA VAL A 266 10.41 31.93 -10.95
C VAL A 266 11.29 33.05 -11.52
N SER A 267 10.72 34.23 -11.83
CA SER A 267 11.46 35.38 -12.40
C SER A 267 12.47 36.06 -11.45
N GLY A 268 12.67 35.50 -10.25
CA GLY A 268 13.51 36.06 -9.17
C GLY A 268 13.02 35.62 -7.78
N PRO A 269 13.68 36.07 -6.71
CA PRO A 269 13.40 35.61 -5.36
C PRO A 269 12.17 36.28 -4.70
N VAL A 270 11.74 35.73 -3.57
CA VAL A 270 10.80 36.34 -2.62
C VAL A 270 11.47 36.47 -1.24
N THR A 271 11.47 37.66 -0.65
CA THR A 271 11.96 37.85 0.72
C THR A 271 10.90 37.42 1.74
N VAL A 272 11.25 36.52 2.65
CA VAL A 272 10.44 36.17 3.81
C VAL A 272 10.94 37.00 4.99
N ARG A 273 10.16 38.01 5.38
CA ARG A 273 10.54 38.93 6.47
C ARG A 273 10.22 38.33 7.82
N GLY A 274 11.25 37.98 8.59
CA GLY A 274 11.14 37.51 9.95
C GLY A 274 11.35 38.62 10.97
N GLU A 275 11.17 38.31 12.25
CA GLU A 275 11.44 39.27 13.32
C GLU A 275 12.95 39.41 13.55
N GLY A 276 13.52 40.51 13.05
CA GLY A 276 14.94 40.85 13.21
C GLY A 276 15.88 40.16 12.22
N ARG A 277 15.40 39.18 11.45
CA ARG A 277 16.15 38.53 10.37
C ARG A 277 15.21 38.11 9.24
N ASP A 278 15.59 38.48 8.02
CA ASP A 278 14.93 38.05 6.79
C ASP A 278 15.62 36.82 6.20
N ALA A 279 14.90 36.05 5.38
CA ALA A 279 15.43 34.98 4.55
C ALA A 279 14.97 35.13 3.09
N VAL A 280 15.70 34.52 2.16
CA VAL A 280 15.44 34.68 0.71
C VAL A 280 14.99 33.36 0.10
N LEU A 281 13.72 33.28 -0.32
CA LEU A 281 13.21 32.14 -1.07
C LEU A 281 13.65 32.30 -2.54
N ALA A 282 14.66 31.53 -2.94
CA ALA A 282 15.25 31.56 -4.28
C ALA A 282 14.32 30.97 -5.37
N PRO A 283 14.46 31.37 -6.65
CA PRO A 283 13.67 30.84 -7.77
C PRO A 283 13.58 29.32 -7.84
N GLU A 284 14.67 28.62 -7.54
CA GLU A 284 14.78 27.16 -7.57
C GLU A 284 13.88 26.51 -6.50
N ALA A 285 13.84 27.11 -5.31
CA ALA A 285 12.96 26.69 -4.23
C ALA A 285 11.48 27.02 -4.54
N ILE A 286 11.21 28.14 -5.23
CA ILE A 286 9.86 28.46 -5.74
C ILE A 286 9.41 27.41 -6.77
N ALA A 287 10.27 27.04 -7.72
CA ALA A 287 9.99 26.01 -8.72
C ALA A 287 9.77 24.62 -8.09
N ALA A 288 10.54 24.28 -7.05
CA ALA A 288 10.35 23.05 -6.29
C ALA A 288 9.02 23.05 -5.51
N ALA A 289 8.66 24.18 -4.88
CA ALA A 289 7.49 24.31 -4.02
C ALA A 289 6.15 24.53 -4.76
N LEU A 290 6.17 25.19 -5.92
CA LEU A 290 4.95 25.54 -6.65
C LEU A 290 4.42 24.34 -7.44
N LYS A 291 3.15 23.99 -7.16
CA LYS A 291 2.36 22.98 -7.87
C LYS A 291 1.06 23.59 -8.37
N PHE A 292 0.37 22.90 -9.28
CA PHE A 292 -0.90 23.33 -9.83
C PHE A 292 -1.96 22.24 -9.74
N SER A 293 -3.18 22.61 -9.38
CA SER A 293 -4.35 21.73 -9.30
C SER A 293 -5.55 22.35 -9.99
N ALA A 294 -6.24 21.61 -10.87
CA ALA A 294 -7.46 22.07 -11.53
C ALA A 294 -8.59 22.36 -10.52
N ARG A 295 -9.27 23.49 -10.69
CA ARG A 295 -10.51 23.86 -9.99
C ARG A 295 -11.74 23.29 -10.72
N GLU A 296 -12.91 23.49 -10.13
CA GLU A 296 -14.20 23.14 -10.74
C GLU A 296 -14.52 23.97 -12.00
N ASP A 297 -13.98 25.19 -12.10
CA ASP A 297 -14.07 26.06 -13.29
C ASP A 297 -13.03 25.75 -14.37
N GLY A 298 -12.27 24.65 -14.22
CA GLY A 298 -11.19 24.25 -15.10
C GLY A 298 -9.89 25.05 -14.97
N SER A 299 -9.88 26.16 -14.23
CA SER A 299 -8.67 26.96 -14.03
C SER A 299 -7.66 26.25 -13.12
N LEU A 300 -6.36 26.46 -13.34
CA LEU A 300 -5.35 25.91 -12.45
C LEU A 300 -5.14 26.82 -11.22
N ALA A 301 -5.20 26.21 -10.04
CA ALA A 301 -4.87 26.84 -8.77
C ALA A 301 -3.40 26.60 -8.41
N PRO A 302 -2.60 27.65 -8.14
CA PRO A 302 -1.29 27.46 -7.53
C PRO A 302 -1.44 26.90 -6.11
N ARG A 303 -0.61 25.91 -5.77
CA ARG A 303 -0.47 25.28 -4.45
C ARG A 303 1.00 25.36 -4.06
N ILE A 304 1.28 25.62 -2.78
CA ILE A 304 2.65 25.75 -2.26
C ILE A 304 2.94 24.54 -1.35
N GLU A 305 3.92 23.74 -1.72
CA GLU A 305 4.44 22.66 -0.88
C GLU A 305 5.21 23.26 0.30
N ARG A 306 4.57 23.28 1.48
CA ARG A 306 5.13 23.87 2.70
C ARG A 306 6.55 23.34 2.99
N LYS A 307 6.76 22.03 2.87
CA LYS A 307 8.05 21.41 3.17
C LYS A 307 9.18 22.01 2.33
N ALA A 308 8.98 22.16 1.02
CA ALA A 308 9.99 22.72 0.13
C ALA A 308 10.35 24.18 0.49
N VAL A 309 9.39 24.98 0.98
CA VAL A 309 9.67 26.34 1.47
C VAL A 309 10.41 26.30 2.82
N VAL A 310 9.98 25.47 3.76
CA VAL A 310 10.61 25.33 5.09
C VAL A 310 12.04 24.82 4.97
N ASP A 311 12.30 23.83 4.11
CA ASP A 311 13.65 23.31 3.85
C ASP A 311 14.57 24.39 3.25
N ALA A 312 14.01 25.33 2.46
CA ALA A 312 14.78 26.38 1.80
C ALA A 312 15.11 27.60 2.70
N VAL A 313 14.16 28.07 3.52
CA VAL A 313 14.34 29.30 4.33
C VAL A 313 14.34 29.08 5.86
N GLY A 314 13.96 27.90 6.33
CA GLY A 314 13.79 27.61 7.76
C GLY A 314 15.07 27.74 8.57
N ALA A 315 16.22 27.34 8.02
CA ALA A 315 17.51 27.49 8.71
C ALA A 315 17.93 28.95 8.93
N GLU A 316 17.60 29.84 7.99
CA GLU A 316 17.86 31.28 8.10
C GLU A 316 16.90 31.98 9.06
N LEU A 317 15.65 31.49 9.16
CA LEU A 317 14.61 32.02 10.03
C LEU A 317 14.61 31.40 11.44
N ALA A 318 15.24 30.25 11.66
CA ALA A 318 15.33 29.61 12.97
C ALA A 318 15.82 30.51 14.13
N PRO A 319 16.73 31.50 13.93
CA PRO A 319 17.11 32.46 14.97
C PRO A 319 16.00 33.44 15.37
N THR A 320 14.89 33.50 14.63
CA THR A 320 13.70 34.31 14.94
C THR A 320 12.64 33.53 15.73
N GLU A 321 12.85 32.22 15.92
CA GLU A 321 11.95 31.35 16.67
C GLU A 321 12.50 31.07 18.08
N GLU A 322 11.64 31.17 19.09
CA GLU A 322 11.96 30.84 20.47
C GLU A 322 11.60 29.37 20.73
N ARG A 323 12.60 28.53 20.97
CA ARG A 323 12.34 27.12 21.33
C ARG A 323 11.68 27.01 22.70
N GLY A 324 10.54 26.33 22.74
CA GLY A 324 9.90 25.93 23.98
C GLY A 324 10.71 24.89 24.75
N ARG A 325 10.22 24.54 25.94
CA ARG A 325 10.72 23.44 26.76
C ARG A 325 9.54 22.63 27.26
N ASP A 326 9.63 21.31 27.13
CA ASP A 326 8.66 20.40 27.71
C ASP A 326 8.71 20.41 29.23
N ALA A 327 7.58 20.09 29.86
CA ALA A 327 7.53 19.82 31.29
C ALA A 327 8.38 18.58 31.60
N ARG A 328 9.12 18.60 32.71
CA ARG A 328 10.03 17.51 33.11
C ARG A 328 9.73 17.01 34.51
N PHE A 329 9.87 15.71 34.72
CA PHE A 329 9.81 15.12 36.06
C PHE A 329 11.20 15.16 36.69
N VAL A 330 11.30 15.79 37.86
CA VAL A 330 12.53 15.94 38.63
C VAL A 330 12.40 15.17 39.93
N PHE A 331 13.31 14.21 40.14
CA PHE A 331 13.31 13.32 41.30
C PHE A 331 14.25 13.86 42.38
N ALA A 332 13.72 14.18 43.56
CA ALA A 332 14.52 14.70 44.67
C ALA A 332 13.97 14.24 46.02
N GLY A 333 14.83 13.70 46.89
CA GLY A 333 14.51 13.36 48.27
C GLY A 333 13.37 12.34 48.43
N GLY A 334 13.23 11.39 47.51
CA GLY A 334 12.12 10.43 47.52
C GLY A 334 10.78 11.01 47.04
N SER A 335 10.78 12.18 46.41
CA SER A 335 9.62 12.80 45.79
C SER A 335 9.86 13.12 44.31
N VAL A 336 8.78 13.13 43.53
CA VAL A 336 8.74 13.58 42.14
C VAL A 336 8.07 14.95 42.06
N ARG A 337 8.60 15.84 41.21
CA ARG A 337 8.07 17.19 40.98
C ARG A 337 8.10 17.51 39.50
N ILE A 338 7.11 18.27 39.02
CA ILE A 338 7.09 18.78 37.66
C ILE A 338 7.84 20.11 37.60
N GLU A 339 8.87 20.19 36.75
CA GLU A 339 9.38 21.45 36.22
C GLU A 339 8.43 21.92 35.10
N PRO A 340 7.85 23.14 35.17
CA PRO A 340 6.84 23.58 34.21
C PRO A 340 7.34 23.69 32.77
N SER A 341 6.48 23.35 31.81
CA SER A 341 6.73 23.59 30.39
C SER A 341 6.75 25.09 30.08
N VAL A 342 7.57 25.48 29.11
CA VAL A 342 7.55 26.82 28.50
C VAL A 342 7.14 26.65 27.04
N HIS A 343 6.05 27.29 26.62
CA HIS A 343 5.68 27.30 25.21
C HIS A 343 6.75 27.98 24.36
N GLY A 344 7.02 27.43 23.20
CA GLY A 344 7.83 28.08 22.19
C GLY A 344 7.04 29.16 21.46
N ARG A 345 7.73 29.88 20.59
CA ARG A 345 7.14 30.84 19.66
C ARG A 345 7.83 30.67 18.31
N GLY A 346 7.08 30.32 17.29
CA GLY A 346 7.64 30.01 16.00
C GLY A 346 6.72 30.35 14.83
N ILE A 347 7.16 30.05 13.62
CA ILE A 347 6.49 30.52 12.41
C ILE A 347 5.25 29.67 12.12
N ASP A 348 4.09 30.33 12.06
CA ASP A 348 2.86 29.81 11.49
C ASP A 348 2.98 29.84 9.96
N TRP A 349 3.50 28.72 9.43
CA TRP A 349 3.75 28.57 8.00
C TRP A 349 2.47 28.60 7.15
N ASP A 350 1.31 28.21 7.69
CA ASP A 350 0.04 28.30 6.95
C ASP A 350 -0.37 29.76 6.75
N LYS A 351 -0.39 30.56 7.82
CA LYS A 351 -0.70 31.99 7.72
C LYS A 351 0.35 32.76 6.92
N THR A 352 1.62 32.40 7.07
CA THR A 352 2.75 33.02 6.33
C THR A 352 2.66 32.77 4.83
N LEU A 353 2.35 31.55 4.40
CA LEU A 353 2.33 31.17 2.98
C LEU A 353 1.00 31.45 2.27
N ALA A 354 -0.09 31.72 3.01
CA ALA A 354 -1.41 32.02 2.42
C ALA A 354 -1.38 33.17 1.39
N GLY A 355 -0.55 34.19 1.61
CA GLY A 355 -0.37 35.32 0.68
C GLY A 355 0.60 35.07 -0.48
N LEU A 356 1.46 34.04 -0.40
CA LEU A 356 2.54 33.82 -1.35
C LEU A 356 2.07 33.66 -2.82
N PRO A 357 0.99 32.92 -3.14
CA PRO A 357 0.51 32.81 -4.52
C PRO A 357 0.11 34.14 -5.17
N GLY A 358 -0.29 35.15 -4.38
CA GLY A 358 -0.57 36.50 -4.87
C GLY A 358 0.72 37.28 -5.16
N VAL A 359 1.72 37.17 -4.27
CA VAL A 359 3.04 37.80 -4.41
C VAL A 359 3.82 37.25 -5.59
N LEU A 360 3.74 35.93 -5.86
CA LEU A 360 4.42 35.29 -6.98
C LEU A 360 4.01 35.81 -8.37
N LYS A 361 2.82 36.41 -8.52
CA LYS A 361 2.36 37.02 -9.78
C LYS A 361 2.93 38.43 -10.03
N GLN A 362 3.53 39.07 -9.02
CA GLN A 362 3.94 40.46 -9.09
C GLN A 362 5.28 40.64 -9.81
N ARG A 363 5.39 41.68 -10.64
CA ARG A 363 6.65 42.09 -11.26
C ARG A 363 7.30 43.19 -10.42
N GLY A 364 8.41 42.90 -9.75
CA GLY A 364 9.14 43.84 -8.90
C GLY A 364 9.62 43.21 -7.60
N GLU A 365 9.77 44.02 -6.56
CA GLU A 365 10.06 43.55 -5.21
C GLU A 365 8.93 42.64 -4.70
N ARG A 366 9.29 41.42 -4.29
CA ARG A 366 8.36 40.43 -3.78
C ARG A 366 8.76 40.07 -2.37
N ALA A 367 7.82 40.22 -1.43
CA ALA A 367 8.05 39.84 -0.05
C ALA A 367 6.76 39.42 0.65
N ILE A 368 6.90 38.51 1.60
CA ILE A 368 5.87 38.11 2.58
C ILE A 368 6.42 38.34 3.99
N THR A 369 5.54 38.43 4.99
CA THR A 369 5.94 38.59 6.39
C THR A 369 5.63 37.30 7.15
N ALA A 370 6.60 36.77 7.88
CA ALA A 370 6.42 35.62 8.76
C ALA A 370 5.42 35.96 9.88
N THR A 371 4.41 35.12 10.03
CA THR A 371 3.43 35.22 11.12
C THR A 371 3.89 34.29 12.24
N TYR A 372 4.08 34.81 13.46
CA TYR A 372 4.51 34.01 14.60
C TYR A 372 3.31 33.60 15.47
N ALA A 373 3.34 32.38 15.98
CA ALA A 373 2.36 31.83 16.90
C ALA A 373 3.06 31.11 18.06
N ALA A 374 2.35 30.94 19.18
CA ALA A 374 2.80 30.08 20.26
C ALA A 374 2.85 28.63 19.77
N GLN A 375 3.99 27.98 19.92
CA GLN A 375 4.16 26.55 19.70
C GLN A 375 4.01 25.84 21.06
N PRO A 376 2.94 25.06 21.28
CA PRO A 376 2.77 24.35 22.54
C PRO A 376 3.92 23.35 22.74
N ALA A 377 4.24 23.10 24.01
CA ALA A 377 5.19 22.04 24.37
C ALA A 377 4.60 20.66 23.99
N ALA A 378 5.46 19.71 23.64
CA ALA A 378 5.07 18.32 23.36
C ALA A 378 4.56 17.61 24.62
N LEU A 379 5.04 18.04 25.80
CA LEU A 379 4.41 17.77 27.09
C LEU A 379 4.21 19.09 27.86
N THR A 380 2.96 19.54 28.03
CA THR A 380 2.65 20.73 28.84
C THR A 380 2.63 20.42 30.33
N THR A 381 2.75 21.45 31.18
CA THR A 381 2.62 21.32 32.64
C THR A 381 1.30 20.64 33.04
N GLU A 382 0.18 21.06 32.45
CA GLU A 382 -1.15 20.53 32.77
C GLU A 382 -1.32 19.08 32.29
N GLN A 383 -0.63 18.69 31.20
CA GLN A 383 -0.59 17.30 30.76
C GLN A 383 0.24 16.45 31.73
N ALA A 384 1.42 16.92 32.14
CA ALA A 384 2.27 16.24 33.12
C ALA A 384 1.56 16.07 34.48
N GLU A 385 0.82 17.07 34.95
CA GLU A 385 0.03 17.00 36.18
C GLU A 385 -1.08 15.94 36.09
N ARG A 386 -1.77 15.85 34.95
CA ARG A 386 -2.83 14.85 34.70
C ARG A 386 -2.31 13.42 34.63
N LEU A 387 -1.01 13.19 34.42
CA LEU A 387 -0.45 11.84 34.47
C LEU A 387 -0.50 11.23 35.89
N GLY A 388 -0.70 12.02 36.95
CA GLY A 388 -0.97 11.47 38.28
C GLY A 388 0.19 10.67 38.89
N ILE A 389 1.43 10.98 38.49
CA ILE A 389 2.66 10.35 38.97
C ILE A 389 2.96 10.87 40.40
N LYS A 390 3.11 9.96 41.37
CA LYS A 390 3.19 10.29 42.82
C LYS A 390 4.33 9.59 43.55
N GLU A 391 4.50 8.29 43.31
CA GLU A 391 5.34 7.40 44.12
C GLU A 391 6.07 6.37 43.25
N VAL A 392 7.12 5.75 43.78
CA VAL A 392 7.76 4.58 43.13
C VAL A 392 6.81 3.40 43.22
N ILE A 393 6.42 2.87 42.07
CA ILE A 393 5.53 1.71 41.95
C ILE A 393 6.29 0.41 41.65
N GLY A 394 7.51 0.50 41.11
CA GLY A 394 8.43 -0.62 40.92
C GLY A 394 9.88 -0.14 40.88
N GLU A 395 10.78 -0.96 41.42
CA GLU A 395 12.21 -0.70 41.49
C GLU A 395 12.97 -2.01 41.25
N PHE A 396 14.10 -1.94 40.55
CA PHE A 396 15.06 -3.05 40.52
C PHE A 396 16.49 -2.54 40.29
N THR A 397 17.46 -3.30 40.79
CA THR A 397 18.89 -3.01 40.67
C THR A 397 19.62 -4.23 40.11
N THR A 398 20.57 -4.01 39.20
CA THR A 398 21.61 -5.01 38.88
C THR A 398 22.99 -4.42 39.11
N GLU A 399 23.91 -5.26 39.53
CA GLU A 399 25.25 -4.89 40.01
C GLU A 399 26.34 -5.56 39.15
N GLY A 400 27.59 -5.13 39.33
CA GLY A 400 28.78 -5.86 38.87
C GLY A 400 28.97 -5.95 37.35
N PHE A 401 28.64 -4.91 36.58
CA PHE A 401 29.00 -4.88 35.16
C PHE A 401 30.50 -4.57 34.93
N ALA A 402 31.05 -5.05 33.81
CA ALA A 402 32.41 -4.71 33.38
C ALA A 402 32.50 -3.25 32.92
N TYR A 403 33.66 -2.61 33.05
CA TYR A 403 33.86 -1.18 32.75
C TYR A 403 33.37 -0.75 31.36
N ASP A 404 33.66 -1.54 30.31
CA ASP A 404 33.23 -1.27 28.94
C ASP A 404 31.70 -1.37 28.76
N SER A 405 31.09 -2.33 29.44
CA SER A 405 29.64 -2.52 29.51
C SER A 405 28.99 -1.38 30.32
N GLY A 406 29.66 -0.88 31.36
CA GLY A 406 29.23 0.24 32.19
C GLY A 406 29.11 1.55 31.41
N ILE A 407 30.02 1.81 30.46
CA ILE A 407 29.90 2.95 29.54
C ILE A 407 28.59 2.84 28.74
N ASN A 408 28.31 1.67 28.15
CA ASN A 408 27.08 1.47 27.36
C ASN A 408 25.82 1.54 28.22
N ILE A 409 25.84 0.97 29.42
CA ILE A 409 24.73 0.99 30.40
C ILE A 409 24.46 2.42 30.88
N ARG A 410 25.51 3.23 31.10
CA ARG A 410 25.38 4.66 31.39
C ARG A 410 24.71 5.40 30.23
N THR A 411 25.20 5.24 29.00
CA THR A 411 24.66 5.98 27.84
C THR A 411 23.16 5.75 27.67
N VAL A 412 22.71 4.48 27.73
CA VAL A 412 21.27 4.17 27.65
C VAL A 412 20.50 4.63 28.90
N ALA A 413 21.12 4.63 30.08
CA ALA A 413 20.46 5.09 31.30
C ALA A 413 20.24 6.61 31.30
N GLU A 414 21.22 7.40 30.84
CA GLU A 414 21.10 8.86 30.69
C GLU A 414 20.08 9.24 29.60
N GLU A 415 19.93 8.41 28.57
CA GLU A 415 18.92 8.59 27.51
C GLU A 415 17.50 8.27 27.99
N VAL A 416 17.31 7.19 28.74
CA VAL A 416 16.00 6.71 29.23
C VAL A 416 15.52 7.45 30.51
N ASP A 417 16.37 8.21 31.19
CA ASP A 417 15.98 8.96 32.40
C ASP A 417 14.93 10.04 32.09
N GLY A 418 13.83 10.03 32.84
CA GLY A 418 12.69 10.90 32.61
C GLY A 418 11.76 10.47 31.47
N ALA A 419 11.96 9.31 30.85
CA ALA A 419 11.07 8.78 29.83
C ALA A 419 9.65 8.54 30.38
N VAL A 420 8.64 9.13 29.72
CA VAL A 420 7.23 9.06 30.13
C VAL A 420 6.49 8.01 29.29
N VAL A 421 5.76 7.12 29.96
CA VAL A 421 4.88 6.12 29.34
C VAL A 421 3.42 6.47 29.70
N LYS A 422 2.66 6.99 28.74
CA LYS A 422 1.29 7.46 28.92
C LYS A 422 0.30 6.29 29.13
N PRO A 423 -0.91 6.54 29.64
CA PRO A 423 -2.00 5.56 29.66
C PRO A 423 -2.20 4.87 28.30
N GLY A 424 -2.16 3.55 28.28
CA GLY A 424 -2.29 2.71 27.07
C GLY A 424 -1.05 2.66 26.17
N GLU A 425 0.01 3.43 26.47
CA GLU A 425 1.24 3.46 25.66
C GLU A 425 2.11 2.23 25.94
N THR A 426 2.78 1.74 24.89
CA THR A 426 3.78 0.68 24.98
C THR A 426 5.16 1.28 24.84
N PHE A 427 5.95 1.24 25.91
CA PHE A 427 7.36 1.57 25.84
C PHE A 427 8.10 0.49 25.05
N SER A 428 9.10 0.90 24.27
CA SER A 428 10.00 0.03 23.50
C SER A 428 11.41 0.55 23.72
N LEU A 429 12.29 -0.26 24.29
CA LEU A 429 13.66 0.17 24.57
C LEU A 429 14.39 0.54 23.28
N ASN A 430 14.29 -0.31 22.25
CA ASN A 430 14.90 -0.07 20.95
C ASN A 430 14.29 1.12 20.22
N GLY A 431 12.97 1.29 20.29
CA GLY A 431 12.25 2.40 19.66
C GLY A 431 12.52 3.73 20.34
N PHE A 432 12.80 3.73 21.65
CA PHE A 432 13.10 4.94 22.42
C PHE A 432 14.54 5.42 22.21
N THR A 433 15.53 4.52 22.24
CA THR A 433 16.97 4.88 22.10
C THR A 433 17.42 5.04 20.65
N GLY A 434 16.65 4.50 19.70
CA GLY A 434 17.10 4.41 18.31
C GLY A 434 18.42 3.61 18.15
N PRO A 435 19.23 3.91 17.12
CA PRO A 435 20.47 3.20 16.80
C PRO A 435 21.59 3.39 17.84
N ARG A 436 22.29 2.32 18.19
CA ARG A 436 23.34 2.32 19.24
C ARG A 436 24.75 2.09 18.70
N GLY A 437 25.22 3.05 17.90
CA GLY A 437 26.55 3.07 17.29
C GLY A 437 27.57 3.92 18.05
N LEU A 438 28.78 4.01 17.48
CA LEU A 438 29.89 4.81 18.02
C LEU A 438 29.55 6.31 18.05
N GLU A 439 28.79 6.79 17.06
CA GLU A 439 28.37 8.20 16.95
C GLU A 439 27.42 8.62 18.08
N GLN A 440 26.66 7.66 18.63
CA GLN A 440 25.76 7.84 19.76
C GLN A 440 26.47 7.60 21.12
N GLY A 441 27.80 7.44 21.12
CA GLY A 441 28.60 7.30 22.34
C GLY A 441 28.70 5.89 22.92
N TYR A 442 28.22 4.86 22.20
CA TYR A 442 28.38 3.47 22.61
C TYR A 442 29.78 2.95 22.24
N VAL A 443 30.30 1.99 23.01
CA VAL A 443 31.62 1.38 22.85
C VAL A 443 31.53 -0.14 22.62
N ALA A 444 32.59 -0.73 22.09
CA ALA A 444 32.68 -2.18 21.93
C ALA A 444 32.88 -2.87 23.29
N ALA A 445 31.88 -3.63 23.73
CA ALA A 445 31.87 -4.35 25.00
C ALA A 445 31.45 -5.83 24.80
N GLY A 446 31.45 -6.62 25.87
CA GLY A 446 31.09 -8.03 25.82
C GLY A 446 29.67 -8.29 25.28
N VAL A 447 29.56 -9.22 24.34
CA VAL A 447 28.28 -9.75 23.82
C VAL A 447 28.30 -11.27 23.78
N ILE A 448 27.12 -11.85 23.62
CA ILE A 448 26.89 -13.27 23.44
C ILE A 448 26.24 -13.42 22.06
N SER A 449 26.95 -13.99 21.10
CA SER A 449 26.43 -14.22 19.73
C SER A 449 26.37 -15.71 19.47
N ASN A 450 25.18 -16.23 19.16
CA ASN A 450 24.93 -17.66 18.93
C ASN A 450 25.47 -18.61 20.03
N GLY A 451 25.50 -18.13 21.28
CA GLY A 451 26.02 -18.87 22.43
C GLY A 451 27.51 -18.67 22.74
N VAL A 452 28.27 -18.03 21.83
CA VAL A 452 29.71 -17.78 21.97
C VAL A 452 29.97 -16.37 22.53
N PRO A 453 30.89 -16.20 23.50
CA PRO A 453 31.35 -14.88 23.94
C PRO A 453 32.07 -14.12 22.82
N GLY A 454 31.75 -12.84 22.65
CA GLY A 454 32.40 -11.96 21.67
C GLY A 454 32.41 -10.50 22.14
N ARG A 455 32.76 -9.58 21.23
CA ARG A 455 32.65 -8.12 21.46
C ARG A 455 31.90 -7.46 20.31
N ALA A 456 31.01 -6.52 20.65
CA ALA A 456 30.33 -5.65 19.68
C ALA A 456 30.02 -4.29 20.30
N VAL A 457 29.81 -3.28 19.45
CA VAL A 457 29.36 -1.96 19.88
C VAL A 457 27.98 -2.07 20.52
N GLY A 458 27.76 -1.42 21.66
CA GLY A 458 26.52 -1.56 22.44
C GLY A 458 26.44 -2.86 23.25
N GLY A 459 27.54 -3.60 23.41
CA GLY A 459 27.59 -4.78 24.29
C GLY A 459 27.25 -4.46 25.76
N GLY A 460 26.75 -5.46 26.49
CA GLY A 460 26.34 -5.31 27.89
C GLY A 460 24.95 -4.72 28.15
N ILE A 461 24.29 -4.10 27.17
CA ILE A 461 23.00 -3.39 27.39
C ILE A 461 21.84 -4.31 27.82
N SER A 462 21.91 -5.62 27.57
CA SER A 462 20.95 -6.58 28.16
C SER A 462 20.88 -6.54 29.69
N GLN A 463 21.91 -6.02 30.38
CA GLN A 463 21.85 -5.77 31.82
C GLN A 463 20.92 -4.59 32.16
N PHE A 464 21.00 -3.49 31.41
CA PHE A 464 20.03 -2.39 31.53
C PHE A 464 18.62 -2.87 31.19
N ALA A 465 18.44 -3.62 30.10
CA ALA A 465 17.15 -4.19 29.72
C ALA A 465 16.60 -5.12 30.82
N THR A 466 17.40 -6.02 31.37
CA THR A 466 16.99 -6.88 32.50
C THR A 466 16.60 -6.08 33.74
N THR A 467 17.28 -4.96 34.03
CA THR A 467 16.96 -4.07 35.14
C THR A 467 15.62 -3.37 34.91
N LEU A 468 15.42 -2.78 33.73
CA LEU A 468 14.18 -2.12 33.32
C LEU A 468 13.00 -3.11 33.28
N TYR A 469 13.22 -4.34 32.79
CA TYR A 469 12.22 -5.41 32.78
C TYR A 469 11.75 -5.75 34.19
N ASN A 470 12.67 -5.99 35.13
CA ASN A 470 12.29 -6.29 36.52
C ASN A 470 11.61 -5.08 37.19
N ALA A 471 12.04 -3.85 36.92
CA ALA A 471 11.36 -2.65 37.45
C ALA A 471 9.92 -2.51 36.89
N ALA A 472 9.71 -2.79 35.60
CA ALA A 472 8.38 -2.85 34.96
C ALA A 472 7.52 -4.02 35.48
N TYR A 473 8.14 -5.17 35.73
CA TYR A 473 7.52 -6.33 36.35
C TYR A 473 6.99 -5.97 37.75
N PHE A 474 7.79 -5.37 38.63
CA PHE A 474 7.35 -5.00 39.98
C PHE A 474 6.39 -3.79 39.98
N ALA A 475 6.47 -2.91 38.99
CA ALA A 475 5.50 -1.83 38.77
C ALA A 475 4.10 -2.29 38.33
N GLY A 476 3.89 -3.60 38.10
CA GLY A 476 2.62 -4.11 37.62
C GLY A 476 2.29 -3.71 36.18
N MET A 477 3.32 -3.40 35.35
CA MET A 477 3.13 -3.13 33.92
C MET A 477 2.77 -4.43 33.17
N LYS A 478 2.12 -4.30 32.01
CA LYS A 478 1.86 -5.44 31.14
C LYS A 478 3.11 -5.77 30.32
N ASP A 479 3.67 -6.95 30.53
CA ASP A 479 4.69 -7.53 29.65
C ASP A 479 4.12 -7.71 28.23
N THR A 480 4.82 -7.19 27.22
CA THR A 480 4.33 -7.14 25.83
C THR A 480 5.31 -7.78 24.87
N GLU A 481 6.61 -7.57 25.07
CA GLU A 481 7.66 -8.29 24.35
C GLU A 481 8.91 -8.31 25.22
N HIS A 482 9.41 -9.50 25.57
CA HIS A 482 10.78 -9.69 26.03
C HIS A 482 11.24 -11.09 25.66
N LYS A 483 12.56 -11.29 25.72
CA LYS A 483 13.18 -12.59 25.46
C LYS A 483 14.37 -12.80 26.39
N GLU A 484 14.37 -13.91 27.09
CA GLU A 484 15.43 -14.34 28.00
C GLU A 484 16.70 -14.72 27.21
N HIS A 485 17.87 -14.72 27.86
CA HIS A 485 19.08 -15.23 27.23
C HIS A 485 18.95 -16.76 27.03
N SER A 486 19.65 -17.30 26.02
CA SER A 486 19.57 -18.73 25.70
C SER A 486 20.17 -19.64 26.78
N TYR A 487 21.00 -19.10 27.66
CA TYR A 487 21.55 -19.79 28.84
C TYR A 487 21.47 -18.88 30.07
N TYR A 488 21.46 -19.48 31.25
CA TYR A 488 21.35 -18.73 32.50
C TYR A 488 22.61 -17.89 32.78
N ILE A 489 22.40 -16.64 33.20
CA ILE A 489 23.47 -15.72 33.59
C ILE A 489 23.30 -15.40 35.09
N SER A 490 24.25 -15.86 35.91
CA SER A 490 24.14 -15.90 37.39
C SER A 490 23.97 -14.55 38.12
N ARG A 491 24.10 -13.42 37.43
CA ARG A 491 23.83 -12.07 37.98
C ARG A 491 22.39 -11.61 37.81
N TYR A 492 21.55 -12.39 37.13
CA TYR A 492 20.13 -12.11 36.93
C TYR A 492 19.26 -13.10 37.72
N PRO A 493 18.02 -12.72 38.12
CA PRO A 493 17.10 -13.67 38.74
C PRO A 493 16.67 -14.74 37.74
N GLU A 494 16.62 -15.99 38.20
CA GLU A 494 16.17 -17.14 37.39
C GLU A 494 14.75 -16.92 36.86
N GLY A 495 14.60 -16.99 35.53
CA GLY A 495 13.32 -16.78 34.85
C GLY A 495 12.85 -15.33 34.73
N ARG A 496 13.64 -14.32 35.16
CA ARG A 496 13.28 -12.89 35.05
C ARG A 496 14.41 -12.04 34.46
N GLU A 497 14.63 -12.18 33.16
CA GLU A 497 15.65 -11.42 32.43
C GLU A 497 15.19 -10.99 31.03
N ALA A 498 15.85 -9.98 30.47
CA ALA A 498 15.57 -9.47 29.13
C ALA A 498 16.87 -9.25 28.35
N THR A 499 16.95 -9.91 27.19
CA THR A 499 17.93 -9.66 26.14
C THR A 499 17.46 -8.47 25.31
N VAL A 500 18.40 -7.65 24.83
CA VAL A 500 18.10 -6.63 23.81
C VAL A 500 19.18 -6.65 22.73
N TYR A 501 18.77 -6.57 21.46
CA TYR A 501 19.68 -6.57 20.31
C TYR A 501 19.09 -5.77 19.13
N GLN A 502 19.94 -4.93 18.53
CA GLN A 502 19.70 -4.26 17.25
C GLN A 502 20.84 -4.63 16.29
N ASN A 503 20.55 -4.59 15.00
CA ASN A 503 21.58 -4.65 13.97
C ASN A 503 22.37 -3.32 13.88
N PRO A 504 23.55 -3.31 13.22
CA PRO A 504 24.35 -2.09 13.04
C PRO A 504 23.65 -0.94 12.28
N ASP A 505 22.60 -1.24 11.52
CA ASP A 505 21.75 -0.24 10.84
C ASP A 505 20.65 0.37 11.75
N GLY A 506 20.62 -0.03 13.03
CA GLY A 506 19.62 0.38 14.01
C GLY A 506 18.32 -0.43 13.99
N SER A 507 18.16 -1.41 13.08
CA SER A 507 16.95 -2.23 13.03
C SER A 507 16.82 -3.13 14.27
N SER A 508 15.64 -3.11 14.89
CA SER A 508 15.32 -3.87 16.11
C SER A 508 15.17 -5.36 15.81
N VAL A 509 15.91 -6.21 16.53
CA VAL A 509 15.88 -7.68 16.37
C VAL A 509 15.35 -8.39 17.62
N ILE A 510 15.77 -7.94 18.80
CA ILE A 510 15.23 -8.36 20.10
C ILE A 510 15.01 -7.09 20.92
N ASP A 511 13.80 -6.87 21.41
CA ASP A 511 13.44 -5.67 22.17
C ASP A 511 12.88 -6.02 23.55
N LEU A 512 12.84 -5.02 24.41
CA LEU A 512 12.06 -5.00 25.63
C LEU A 512 10.91 -4.01 25.47
N LYS A 513 9.68 -4.53 25.53
CA LYS A 513 8.45 -3.75 25.46
C LYS A 513 7.49 -4.08 26.60
N PHE A 514 6.95 -3.04 27.22
CA PHE A 514 5.89 -3.15 28.22
C PHE A 514 4.84 -2.06 28.01
N THR A 515 3.57 -2.40 28.24
CA THR A 515 2.44 -1.46 28.14
C THR A 515 2.06 -0.95 29.52
N ASN A 516 1.88 0.36 29.63
CA ASN A 516 1.20 0.98 30.77
C ASN A 516 -0.32 0.80 30.60
N ASP A 517 -0.87 -0.28 31.14
CA ASP A 517 -2.32 -0.58 31.12
C ASP A 517 -3.09 0.10 32.26
N SER A 518 -2.61 1.23 32.78
CA SER A 518 -3.26 2.05 33.80
C SER A 518 -3.87 3.34 33.24
N GLU A 519 -4.76 3.97 34.02
CA GLU A 519 -5.36 5.27 33.70
C GLU A 519 -4.41 6.46 33.94
N THR A 520 -3.26 6.21 34.59
CA THR A 520 -2.24 7.21 34.95
C THR A 520 -0.97 7.03 34.12
N GLY A 521 -0.16 8.07 33.99
CA GLY A 521 1.17 7.94 33.40
C GLY A 521 2.15 7.25 34.34
N VAL A 522 3.23 6.75 33.74
CA VAL A 522 4.44 6.30 34.44
C VAL A 522 5.62 7.12 33.92
N VAL A 523 6.61 7.41 34.77
CA VAL A 523 7.90 7.94 34.34
C VAL A 523 9.03 7.04 34.85
N ILE A 524 9.98 6.77 33.97
CA ILE A 524 11.18 5.98 34.27
C ILE A 524 12.24 6.91 34.85
N GLN A 525 12.78 6.55 36.01
CA GLN A 525 13.99 7.13 36.58
C GLN A 525 15.11 6.10 36.50
N THR A 526 16.30 6.51 36.06
CA THR A 526 17.52 5.69 36.13
C THR A 526 18.49 6.27 37.16
N ILE A 527 19.25 5.39 37.82
CA ILE A 527 20.29 5.76 38.78
C ILE A 527 21.46 4.81 38.55
N TRP A 528 22.57 5.31 37.99
CA TRP A 528 23.73 4.50 37.64
C TRP A 528 24.97 4.91 38.45
N THR A 529 25.86 3.96 38.69
CA THR A 529 27.19 4.12 39.31
C THR A 529 28.27 3.54 38.39
N GLU A 530 29.53 3.45 38.84
CA GLU A 530 30.59 2.76 38.09
C GLU A 530 30.39 1.22 38.02
N SER A 531 29.47 0.65 38.80
CA SER A 531 29.26 -0.80 38.93
C SER A 531 27.80 -1.25 38.78
N ASP A 532 26.84 -0.36 39.04
CA ASP A 532 25.44 -0.71 39.32
C ASP A 532 24.47 0.17 38.55
N ILE A 533 23.32 -0.39 38.21
CA ILE A 533 22.20 0.33 37.60
C ILE A 533 20.93 0.00 38.36
N THR A 534 20.24 1.03 38.83
CA THR A 534 18.90 0.95 39.41
C THR A 534 17.91 1.64 38.48
N VAL A 535 16.78 1.00 38.23
CA VAL A 535 15.64 1.59 37.49
C VAL A 535 14.44 1.65 38.43
N ARG A 536 13.78 2.81 38.46
CA ARG A 536 12.53 3.06 39.19
C ARG A 536 11.45 3.48 38.22
N LEU A 537 10.27 2.91 38.34
CA LEU A 537 9.07 3.42 37.69
C LEU A 537 8.26 4.19 38.73
N TRP A 538 8.00 5.46 38.45
CA TRP A 538 7.13 6.31 39.25
C TRP A 538 5.75 6.40 38.62
N GLY A 539 4.68 6.34 39.42
CA GLY A 539 3.29 6.38 38.95
C GLY A 539 2.29 6.57 40.09
N THR A 540 1.06 6.09 39.90
CA THR A 540 0.11 5.82 41.00
C THR A 540 0.07 4.31 41.25
N LYS A 541 0.25 3.87 42.50
CA LYS A 541 0.30 2.44 42.81
C LYS A 541 -1.07 1.76 42.63
N ARG A 542 -1.11 0.69 41.83
CA ARG A 542 -2.28 -0.18 41.64
C ARG A 542 -2.14 -1.55 42.30
N TYR A 543 -0.91 -2.09 42.29
CA TYR A 543 -0.65 -3.46 42.72
C TYR A 543 0.51 -3.54 43.70
N ASP A 544 0.43 -4.50 44.63
CA ASP A 544 1.58 -5.12 45.26
C ASP A 544 1.94 -6.36 44.44
N VAL A 545 3.17 -6.39 43.90
CA VAL A 545 3.64 -7.47 43.03
C VAL A 545 4.66 -8.34 43.76
N GLU A 546 4.36 -9.63 43.84
CA GLU A 546 5.22 -10.67 44.37
C GLU A 546 5.73 -11.54 43.22
N SER A 547 6.95 -12.07 43.34
CA SER A 547 7.53 -13.05 42.42
C SER A 547 7.90 -14.30 43.22
N VAL A 548 7.45 -15.46 42.74
CA VAL A 548 7.72 -16.76 43.34
C VAL A 548 8.41 -17.64 42.30
N THR A 549 9.74 -17.74 42.40
CA THR A 549 10.56 -18.61 41.56
C THR A 549 10.59 -20.03 42.13
N GLY A 550 10.24 -21.02 41.30
CA GLY A 550 10.22 -22.43 41.67
C GLY A 550 11.60 -23.09 41.68
N GLU A 551 11.65 -24.37 42.07
CA GLU A 551 12.88 -25.17 41.95
C GLU A 551 13.23 -25.45 40.49
N ARG A 552 14.53 -25.55 40.19
CA ARG A 552 15.05 -25.93 38.87
C ARG A 552 14.74 -27.39 38.54
N PHE A 553 14.28 -27.65 37.33
CA PHE A 553 13.96 -28.98 36.82
C PHE A 553 14.47 -29.20 35.38
N GLY A 554 14.29 -30.39 34.81
CA GLY A 554 14.59 -30.63 33.38
C GLY A 554 16.06 -30.42 32.99
N TYR A 555 17.01 -30.79 33.86
CA TYR A 555 18.43 -30.56 33.65
C TYR A 555 18.97 -31.24 32.37
N THR A 556 19.87 -30.55 31.67
CA THR A 556 20.57 -31.05 30.48
C THR A 556 22.07 -30.86 30.62
N SER A 557 22.86 -31.88 30.23
CA SER A 557 24.31 -31.86 30.36
C SER A 557 24.99 -30.88 29.39
N PRO A 558 26.12 -30.27 29.76
CA PRO A 558 26.93 -29.48 28.82
C PRO A 558 27.47 -30.35 27.67
N PRO A 559 27.27 -29.95 26.40
CA PRO A 559 27.98 -30.58 25.29
C PRO A 559 29.48 -30.25 25.37
N VAL A 560 30.33 -31.16 24.89
CA VAL A 560 31.77 -30.91 24.77
C VAL A 560 32.06 -30.31 23.39
N GLN A 561 32.83 -29.23 23.36
CA GLN A 561 33.28 -28.55 22.16
C GLN A 561 34.81 -28.53 22.17
N VAL A 562 35.43 -29.04 21.12
CA VAL A 562 36.89 -29.01 20.94
C VAL A 562 37.24 -27.82 20.05
N GLU A 563 38.15 -26.97 20.52
CA GLU A 563 38.62 -25.78 19.80
C GLU A 563 40.16 -25.80 19.67
N PRO A 564 40.75 -25.25 18.59
CA PRO A 564 42.20 -25.20 18.42
C PRO A 564 42.90 -24.46 19.56
N ILE A 565 43.96 -25.05 20.11
CA ILE A 565 44.69 -24.52 21.28
C ILE A 565 45.20 -23.07 21.10
N GLU A 566 45.41 -22.62 19.86
CA GLU A 566 45.87 -21.26 19.54
C GLU A 566 44.81 -20.17 19.80
N THR A 567 43.52 -20.51 19.72
CA THR A 567 42.39 -19.58 19.86
C THR A 567 41.43 -19.94 20.99
N CYS A 568 41.64 -21.10 21.62
CA CYS A 568 40.75 -21.67 22.63
C CYS A 568 40.94 -21.06 24.03
N SER A 569 39.82 -20.89 24.75
CA SER A 569 39.80 -20.62 26.20
C SER A 569 39.00 -21.73 26.90
N PRO A 570 39.62 -22.55 27.76
CA PRO A 570 38.99 -23.75 28.28
C PRO A 570 37.87 -23.41 29.29
N SER A 571 36.80 -24.20 29.26
CA SER A 571 35.62 -24.00 30.10
C SER A 571 35.05 -25.34 30.54
N SER A 572 34.58 -25.44 31.80
CA SER A 572 33.87 -26.63 32.29
C SER A 572 32.44 -26.75 31.74
N GLY A 573 31.94 -25.72 31.06
CA GLY A 573 30.53 -25.58 30.69
C GLY A 573 29.61 -25.44 31.91
N ALA A 574 28.31 -25.44 31.65
CA ALA A 574 27.27 -25.40 32.67
C ALA A 574 26.04 -26.19 32.20
N SER A 575 25.40 -26.93 33.12
CA SER A 575 24.17 -27.64 32.82
C SER A 575 23.02 -26.68 32.52
N GLY A 576 22.27 -26.96 31.47
CA GLY A 576 20.99 -26.31 31.20
C GLY A 576 19.93 -26.80 32.17
N PHE A 577 18.86 -26.03 32.34
CA PHE A 577 17.74 -26.35 33.23
C PHE A 577 16.52 -25.51 32.85
N SER A 578 15.35 -25.94 33.31
CA SER A 578 14.10 -25.18 33.27
C SER A 578 13.75 -24.65 34.64
N VAL A 579 13.11 -23.49 34.70
CA VAL A 579 12.60 -22.87 35.92
C VAL A 579 11.27 -22.18 35.62
N THR A 580 10.37 -22.14 36.61
CA THR A 580 9.11 -21.39 36.50
C THR A 580 9.12 -20.24 37.49
N ASP A 581 9.06 -19.01 36.99
CA ASP A 581 8.73 -17.84 37.79
C ASP A 581 7.22 -17.63 37.81
N THR A 582 6.65 -17.24 38.95
CA THR A 582 5.23 -16.90 39.06
C THR A 582 5.07 -15.50 39.60
N ARG A 583 4.60 -14.59 38.74
CA ARG A 583 4.22 -13.24 39.13
C ARG A 583 2.83 -13.25 39.76
N ILE A 584 2.68 -12.64 40.92
CA ILE A 584 1.40 -12.53 41.63
C ILE A 584 1.12 -11.04 41.84
N LEU A 585 0.01 -10.55 41.28
CA LEU A 585 -0.43 -9.17 41.42
C LEU A 585 -1.60 -9.13 42.40
N ARG A 586 -1.42 -8.43 43.53
CA ARG A 586 -2.47 -8.14 44.50
C ARG A 586 -2.89 -6.68 44.36
N ASP A 587 -4.18 -6.39 44.40
CA ASP A 587 -4.68 -5.02 44.39
C ASP A 587 -4.20 -4.27 45.65
N ALA A 588 -3.56 -3.12 45.47
CA ALA A 588 -2.87 -2.40 46.55
C ALA A 588 -3.83 -1.76 47.59
N ALA A 589 -5.12 -1.63 47.27
CA ALA A 589 -6.12 -1.07 48.17
C ALA A 589 -6.83 -2.13 49.03
N THR A 590 -7.01 -3.34 48.48
CA THR A 590 -7.79 -4.44 49.08
C THR A 590 -6.95 -5.64 49.51
N GLY A 591 -5.73 -5.79 48.98
CA GLY A 591 -4.86 -6.96 49.17
C GLY A 591 -5.31 -8.22 48.41
N GLN A 592 -6.41 -8.15 47.65
CA GLN A 592 -6.96 -9.29 46.92
C GLN A 592 -6.04 -9.68 45.75
N GLU A 593 -5.81 -10.98 45.55
CA GLU A 593 -5.12 -11.48 44.36
C GLU A 593 -5.96 -11.21 43.10
N VAL A 594 -5.44 -10.36 42.21
CA VAL A 594 -6.08 -9.99 40.93
C VAL A 594 -5.61 -10.91 39.82
N ARG A 595 -4.32 -11.28 39.82
CA ARG A 595 -3.73 -12.09 38.75
C ARG A 595 -2.55 -12.92 39.26
N ARG A 596 -2.36 -14.07 38.61
CA ARG A 596 -1.23 -14.99 38.80
C ARG A 596 -0.73 -15.41 37.41
N GLU A 597 0.51 -15.07 37.08
CA GLU A 597 1.10 -15.25 35.75
C GLU A 597 2.34 -16.17 35.90
N PRO A 598 2.21 -17.50 35.72
CA PRO A 598 3.35 -18.41 35.70
C PRO A 598 4.03 -18.38 34.32
N ARG A 599 5.35 -18.25 34.31
CA ARG A 599 6.20 -18.27 33.11
C ARG A 599 7.35 -19.27 33.29
N THR A 600 7.43 -20.24 32.40
CA THR A 600 8.52 -21.24 32.40
C THR A 600 9.57 -20.85 31.37
N VAL A 601 10.82 -20.73 31.82
CA VAL A 601 11.99 -20.45 31.00
C VAL A 601 12.85 -21.71 30.90
N VAL A 602 13.39 -21.96 29.71
CA VAL A 602 14.30 -23.09 29.45
C VAL A 602 15.67 -22.53 29.09
N TYR A 603 16.65 -22.79 29.96
CA TYR A 603 18.03 -22.43 29.72
C TYR A 603 18.78 -23.59 29.09
N ASN A 604 19.36 -23.35 27.92
CA ASN A 604 20.25 -24.28 27.27
C ASN A 604 21.55 -24.45 28.09
N PRO A 605 22.20 -25.62 27.98
CA PRO A 605 23.51 -25.81 28.56
C PRO A 605 24.57 -24.95 27.87
N GLN A 606 25.57 -24.52 28.62
CA GLN A 606 26.78 -23.89 28.08
C GLN A 606 27.82 -24.98 27.76
N PRO A 607 28.48 -24.95 26.58
CA PRO A 607 29.44 -25.98 26.21
C PRO A 607 30.65 -26.00 27.15
N ALA A 608 31.15 -27.20 27.42
CA ALA A 608 32.47 -27.42 27.99
C ALA A 608 33.50 -27.33 26.86
N ILE A 609 34.37 -26.33 26.92
CA ILE A 609 35.37 -26.06 25.89
C ILE A 609 36.68 -26.77 26.28
N VAL A 610 37.14 -27.66 25.41
CA VAL A 610 38.42 -28.37 25.52
C VAL A 610 39.36 -27.83 24.44
N CYS A 611 40.57 -27.47 24.82
CA CYS A 611 41.58 -26.94 23.92
C CYS A 611 42.54 -28.06 23.49
N GLU A 612 42.59 -28.37 22.20
CA GLU A 612 43.46 -29.43 21.67
C GLU A 612 44.31 -28.89 20.52
N GLU A 613 45.50 -29.46 20.31
CA GLU A 613 46.28 -29.21 19.10
C GLU A 613 45.53 -29.81 17.90
N PRO A 614 45.42 -29.12 16.75
CA PRO A 614 44.81 -29.71 15.56
C PRO A 614 45.59 -30.97 15.17
N GLU A 615 44.87 -32.07 14.89
CA GLU A 615 45.52 -33.28 14.35
C GLU A 615 46.29 -32.89 13.08
N PRO A 616 47.57 -33.29 12.94
CA PRO A 616 48.35 -32.95 11.76
C PRO A 616 47.67 -33.55 10.52
N GLU A 617 47.48 -32.74 9.47
CA GLU A 617 47.00 -33.25 8.18
C GLU A 617 47.89 -34.43 7.75
N PRO A 618 47.30 -35.55 7.26
CA PRO A 618 48.09 -36.69 6.83
C PRO A 618 49.03 -36.26 5.71
N GLU A 619 50.33 -36.54 5.87
CA GLU A 619 51.33 -36.24 4.84
C GLU A 619 50.88 -36.83 3.49
N PRO A 620 50.94 -36.06 2.38
CA PRO A 620 50.56 -36.58 1.08
C PRO A 620 51.45 -37.78 0.73
N GLU A 621 50.84 -38.90 0.33
CA GLU A 621 51.57 -40.13 0.02
C GLU A 621 52.68 -39.86 -1.01
N PRO A 622 53.92 -40.30 -0.76
CA PRO A 622 55.01 -40.08 -1.68
C PRO A 622 54.77 -40.85 -2.98
N GLU A 623 54.88 -40.17 -4.13
CA GLU A 623 54.72 -40.80 -5.44
C GLU A 623 55.61 -42.06 -5.57
N PRO A 624 55.08 -43.18 -6.11
CA PRO A 624 55.80 -44.44 -6.14
C PRO A 624 57.03 -44.33 -7.05
N ARG A 625 58.21 -44.52 -6.45
CA ARG A 625 59.48 -44.61 -7.18
C ARG A 625 59.45 -45.81 -8.14
N PRO A 626 60.03 -45.69 -9.35
CA PRO A 626 60.06 -46.81 -10.29
C PRO A 626 60.88 -47.98 -9.74
N SER A 627 60.29 -49.18 -9.74
CA SER A 627 60.96 -50.43 -9.41
C SER A 627 61.85 -50.91 -10.58
N PRO A 628 62.95 -51.63 -10.30
CA PRO A 628 63.93 -52.01 -11.32
C PRO A 628 63.46 -53.16 -12.22
N GLU A 629 63.94 -53.15 -13.46
CA GLU A 629 63.77 -54.23 -14.44
C GLU A 629 64.48 -55.54 -14.02
N PRO A 630 63.92 -56.69 -14.42
CA PRO A 630 64.70 -57.90 -14.63
C PRO A 630 64.50 -58.51 -16.03
N ASP A 631 65.56 -58.38 -16.84
CA ASP A 631 66.15 -59.37 -17.76
C ASP A 631 65.40 -59.91 -19.00
N ASP A 632 66.22 -60.35 -19.97
CA ASP A 632 65.95 -60.64 -21.39
C ASP A 632 65.12 -61.93 -21.66
N GLY A 633 64.43 -61.97 -22.81
CA GLY A 633 63.44 -63.01 -23.13
C GLY A 633 62.94 -63.16 -24.58
N GLY A 634 63.46 -62.41 -25.58
CA GLY A 634 63.47 -62.80 -27.00
C GLY A 634 62.20 -62.76 -27.92
N GLN A 635 62.41 -62.15 -29.11
CA GLN A 635 61.76 -62.40 -30.43
C GLN A 635 60.29 -61.92 -30.64
N ALA A 636 59.87 -61.35 -31.80
CA ALA A 636 60.53 -61.05 -33.09
C ALA A 636 59.86 -59.84 -33.81
N GLU A 637 60.51 -59.32 -34.87
CA GLU A 637 59.96 -58.74 -36.15
C GLU A 637 58.58 -58.03 -36.18
N THR A 638 58.32 -56.87 -36.80
CA THR A 638 59.05 -55.76 -37.46
C THR A 638 58.21 -54.46 -37.24
N GLU A 639 58.43 -53.24 -37.77
CA GLU A 639 59.28 -52.71 -38.85
C GLU A 639 59.56 -51.18 -38.67
N GLN A 640 60.11 -50.52 -39.69
CA GLN A 640 60.39 -49.08 -39.84
C GLN A 640 60.26 -48.72 -41.33
N PRO A 641 60.40 -47.47 -41.82
CA PRO A 641 60.46 -46.12 -41.19
C PRO A 641 59.45 -45.18 -41.95
N PRO A 642 59.73 -43.93 -42.39
CA PRO A 642 60.47 -42.76 -41.86
C PRO A 642 59.51 -41.56 -41.56
N SER A 643 59.75 -40.47 -40.80
CA SER A 643 60.90 -39.63 -40.36
C SER A 643 60.90 -38.21 -41.00
N THR A 644 61.14 -37.18 -40.16
CA THR A 644 61.62 -35.80 -40.48
C THR A 644 60.60 -34.77 -41.05
N PRO A 645 60.89 -33.44 -41.05
CA PRO A 645 61.05 -32.57 -39.84
C PRO A 645 60.46 -31.12 -40.03
N ASP A 646 60.80 -30.20 -39.10
CA ASP A 646 60.82 -28.72 -39.24
C ASP A 646 59.45 -27.98 -39.48
N ASP A 647 59.21 -26.69 -39.14
CA ASP A 647 60.07 -25.63 -38.55
C ASP A 647 59.24 -24.47 -37.91
N ALA A 648 59.96 -23.56 -37.23
CA ALA A 648 59.74 -22.09 -37.12
C ALA A 648 58.54 -21.39 -36.40
N GLU A 649 58.90 -20.62 -35.36
CA GLU A 649 58.63 -19.18 -35.08
C GLU A 649 57.21 -18.58 -34.82
N GLY A 650 57.14 -17.67 -33.83
CA GLY A 650 56.01 -16.74 -33.61
C GLY A 650 56.11 -15.88 -32.34
N LEU A 651 56.36 -14.57 -32.46
CA LEU A 651 56.70 -13.62 -31.38
C LEU A 651 55.53 -13.12 -30.47
N LEU A 652 55.79 -13.10 -29.15
CA LEU A 652 55.68 -12.00 -28.13
C LEU A 652 54.43 -11.05 -28.00
N PRO A 653 54.25 -10.35 -26.84
CA PRO A 653 52.94 -10.01 -26.27
C PRO A 653 52.62 -8.49 -26.14
N GLY A 654 51.57 -8.12 -25.37
CA GLY A 654 51.33 -6.74 -24.93
C GLY A 654 50.35 -6.58 -23.74
N ASP A 655 50.74 -5.76 -22.76
CA ASP A 655 49.94 -5.27 -21.61
C ASP A 655 48.94 -4.16 -21.99
N SER A 656 47.95 -3.88 -21.11
CA SER A 656 47.59 -2.49 -20.76
C SER A 656 46.76 -2.39 -19.45
N GLN A 657 46.92 -1.27 -18.73
CA GLN A 657 46.12 -0.90 -17.54
C GLN A 657 45.09 0.21 -17.83
N ALA A 658 44.22 0.42 -16.83
CA ALA A 658 43.64 1.70 -16.37
C ALA A 658 42.53 2.40 -17.20
N SER A 659 41.39 2.68 -16.57
CA SER A 659 41.04 4.06 -16.14
C SER A 659 39.75 4.17 -15.31
N THR A 660 39.72 5.24 -14.52
CA THR A 660 38.67 5.76 -13.63
C THR A 660 37.34 6.12 -14.32
N GLN A 661 36.22 5.89 -13.63
CA GLN A 661 35.16 6.90 -13.42
C GLN A 661 34.30 6.53 -12.20
#